data_AF-A0A9X0B2J3-F1
#
_entry.id   AF-A0A9X0B2J3-F1
#
_cell.length_a   1.000
_cell.length_b   1.000
_cell.length_c   1.000
_cell.angle_alpha   90.00
_cell.angle_beta   90.00
_cell.angle_gamma   90.00
#
_symmetry.space_group_name_H-M   'P 1'
#
loop_
_entity.id
_entity.type
_entity.pdbx_description
1 polymer ?
#
loop_
_entity_poly.entity_id
_entity_poly.type
_entity_poly.pdbx_seq_one_letter_code
_entity_poly.pdbx_strand_id
1 'polypeptide(L)'
;MADRMEIDSSDDSREMTDANQQLERELLQCQKESSPTAVHSRRIVSLGVSPHYVSHWTSADAFRELYQNWKDAILERFQIDRIAFRPYFVDACDHYAVLVPDPADPEGRRSLGFIKYDKKSSRVTFANACMEFPVKSLELGFTTKVGQNQLAGSHGDGLKLAAVVLSRDGYRLQVAASRCSWYFHLREPCKSCLHCTITPSRQSGSTQTDWAEDIAGLRFQTERDVAVLIGPGRTTQGRLVAPEEFLEWLQISLDIRGLAYPSSVVETSHGDLLFDQNLLGRIYAHGVLISGTNSIYPCKLGYNFTEGKFNRDRRWLMDRHGLAERVCRIWESALQTHEDVLLPIYVSLLRKTPALMDVDLAADLLLPSTISRIWTYLLHESKGKDFFYCETSGAQDVKMIREIIGKRPVRLPRELWRLLRSTTPIRSAAEELSMIFQNAEVCSPPDTTFSRTVRKALRACFALLHSMQEIRVVYVKGFDSRADVVYNPQQSTLKVHRRWLDFDGIHQRTPCRNWVLRDAKKESGEYEPFFCGHIVEELLSLSISSVFGGSQTPRTTEMRYMRHIRRLLRYMPHQITLTPSKGGLAVAWEDNETELFRKHGLDGAAYHVILHEESCIGMKQELLNSDPGKTLSIVV
;
A
#
# COMPACT_ATOMS: atom_id res chain seq x y z
N MET A 1 19.19 14.81 -21.42
CA MET A 1 18.95 14.63 -22.86
C MET A 1 17.56 14.06 -22.99
N ALA A 2 16.59 14.94 -23.24
CA ALA A 2 15.18 14.62 -23.37
C ALA A 2 14.81 14.96 -24.81
N ASP A 3 14.73 13.94 -25.66
CA ASP A 3 14.20 14.10 -27.01
C ASP A 3 12.68 13.94 -26.96
N ARG A 4 12.00 15.03 -27.32
CA ARG A 4 10.58 15.05 -27.67
C ARG A 4 10.41 14.27 -28.97
N MET A 5 9.88 13.05 -28.90
CA MET A 5 9.13 12.48 -30.02
C MET A 5 7.70 13.05 -29.95
N GLU A 6 7.48 14.18 -30.61
CA GLU A 6 6.15 14.53 -31.10
C GLU A 6 5.79 13.48 -32.16
N ILE A 7 4.88 12.57 -31.80
CA ILE A 7 4.31 11.60 -32.73
C ILE A 7 3.24 12.34 -33.53
N ASP A 8 3.39 12.21 -34.84
CA ASP A 8 2.64 12.72 -35.98
C ASP A 8 1.11 12.50 -35.90
N SER A 9 0.40 13.27 -35.04
CA SER A 9 -1.05 13.15 -34.86
C SER A 9 -1.87 14.18 -35.67
N SER A 10 -1.22 15.05 -36.44
CA SER A 10 -1.89 16.16 -37.13
C SER A 10 -2.31 15.84 -38.56
N ASP A 11 -1.60 14.97 -39.27
CA ASP A 11 -1.96 14.59 -40.66
C ASP A 11 -3.12 13.58 -40.70
N ASP A 12 -3.13 12.59 -39.79
CA ASP A 12 -4.26 11.64 -39.63
C ASP A 12 -5.60 12.35 -39.33
N SER A 13 -5.55 13.47 -38.61
CA SER A 13 -6.71 14.30 -38.25
C SER A 13 -7.33 15.01 -39.46
N ARG A 14 -6.49 15.49 -40.39
CA ARG A 14 -6.92 16.21 -41.59
C ARG A 14 -7.53 15.26 -42.62
N GLU A 15 -6.87 14.14 -42.93
CA GLU A 15 -7.41 13.15 -43.86
C GLU A 15 -8.76 12.57 -43.39
N MET A 16 -8.91 12.35 -42.08
CA MET A 16 -10.14 11.86 -41.49
C MET A 16 -11.28 12.88 -41.53
N THR A 17 -10.96 14.17 -41.38
CA THR A 17 -11.94 15.27 -41.51
C THR A 17 -12.46 15.37 -42.94
N ASP A 18 -11.58 15.25 -43.94
CA ASP A 18 -11.96 15.29 -45.36
C ASP A 18 -12.80 14.07 -45.77
N ALA A 19 -12.48 12.88 -45.26
CA ALA A 19 -13.26 11.66 -45.48
C ALA A 19 -14.67 11.76 -44.87
N ASN A 20 -14.81 12.31 -43.66
CA ASN A 20 -16.11 12.54 -43.02
C ASN A 20 -16.92 13.62 -43.76
N GLN A 21 -16.31 14.70 -44.24
CA GLN A 21 -16.98 15.71 -45.05
C GLN A 21 -17.40 15.17 -46.43
N GLN A 22 -16.63 14.25 -47.02
CA GLN A 22 -17.04 13.55 -48.24
C GLN A 22 -18.23 12.63 -47.97
N LEU A 23 -18.20 11.88 -46.86
CA LEU A 23 -19.31 11.04 -46.45
C LEU A 23 -20.58 11.85 -46.18
N GLU A 24 -20.51 12.97 -45.45
CA GLU A 24 -21.66 13.86 -45.23
C GLU A 24 -22.24 14.41 -46.55
N ARG A 25 -21.38 14.77 -47.52
CA ARG A 25 -21.81 15.20 -48.86
C ARG A 25 -22.54 14.06 -49.60
N GLU A 26 -22.03 12.83 -49.54
CA GLU A 26 -22.67 11.65 -50.11
C GLU A 26 -23.99 11.29 -49.38
N LEU A 27 -24.07 11.54 -48.06
CA LEU A 27 -25.29 11.34 -47.27
C LEU A 27 -26.37 12.37 -47.61
N LEU A 28 -26.01 13.65 -47.75
CA LEU A 28 -26.90 14.76 -48.08
C LEU A 28 -27.38 14.73 -49.53
N GLN A 29 -26.53 14.32 -50.47
CA GLN A 29 -26.90 14.20 -51.88
C GLN A 29 -27.92 13.07 -52.09
N CYS A 30 -27.82 11.97 -51.35
CA CYS A 30 -28.84 10.91 -51.35
C CYS A 30 -30.18 11.31 -50.70
N GLN A 31 -30.21 12.27 -49.77
CA GLN A 31 -31.47 12.75 -49.16
C GLN A 31 -32.26 13.69 -50.08
N LYS A 32 -31.61 14.36 -51.04
CA LYS A 32 -32.29 15.23 -52.03
C LYS A 32 -33.00 14.45 -53.14
N GLU A 33 -32.74 13.14 -53.29
CA GLU A 33 -33.36 12.29 -54.32
C GLU A 33 -34.63 11.55 -53.84
N SER A 34 -35.13 11.82 -52.63
CA SER A 34 -36.39 11.23 -52.15
C SER A 34 -37.62 11.93 -52.73
N SER A 35 -37.95 11.61 -53.98
CA SER A 35 -39.30 11.72 -54.53
C SER A 35 -40.07 10.41 -54.29
N PRO A 36 -41.42 10.42 -54.17
CA PRO A 36 -42.18 9.27 -53.64
C PRO A 36 -42.26 8.03 -54.55
N THR A 37 -41.51 7.99 -55.65
CA THR A 37 -41.58 6.93 -56.67
C THR A 37 -40.29 6.09 -56.82
N ALA A 38 -39.27 6.29 -55.98
CA ALA A 38 -38.04 5.50 -56.04
C ALA A 38 -38.11 4.19 -55.23
N VAL A 39 -38.49 3.12 -55.91
CA VAL A 39 -38.46 1.73 -55.45
C VAL A 39 -37.01 1.26 -55.19
N HIS A 40 -36.74 0.69 -54.00
CA HIS A 40 -35.67 -0.27 -53.69
C HIS A 40 -34.25 -0.04 -54.27
N SER A 41 -33.64 1.13 -54.10
CA SER A 41 -32.25 1.33 -54.54
C SER A 41 -31.23 0.77 -53.53
N ARG A 42 -30.31 -0.07 -54.04
CA ARG A 42 -29.10 -0.52 -53.32
C ARG A 42 -28.19 0.69 -53.10
N ARG A 43 -27.74 0.93 -51.87
CA ARG A 43 -26.82 2.03 -51.52
C ARG A 43 -25.41 1.50 -51.27
N ILE A 44 -24.39 2.20 -51.72
CA ILE A 44 -22.98 1.87 -51.45
C ILE A 44 -22.34 3.07 -50.77
N VAL A 45 -21.65 2.84 -49.67
CA VAL A 45 -20.96 3.86 -48.86
C VAL A 45 -19.49 3.52 -48.79
N SER A 46 -18.61 4.46 -49.14
CA SER A 46 -17.15 4.35 -48.93
C SER A 46 -16.81 4.81 -47.51
N LEU A 47 -16.02 4.03 -46.78
CA LEU A 47 -15.67 4.35 -45.38
C LEU A 47 -14.26 4.94 -45.22
N GLY A 48 -13.49 5.07 -46.31
CA GLY A 48 -12.15 5.67 -46.28
C GLY A 48 -11.06 4.88 -45.53
N VAL A 49 -11.39 3.74 -44.90
CA VAL A 49 -10.42 2.95 -44.12
C VAL A 49 -9.66 1.98 -45.01
N SER A 50 -8.33 2.11 -45.05
CA SER A 50 -7.42 1.21 -45.78
C SER A 50 -7.31 -0.17 -45.12
N PRO A 51 -7.14 -1.28 -45.88
CA PRO A 51 -6.85 -2.60 -45.31
C PRO A 51 -5.54 -2.69 -44.53
N HIS A 52 -4.60 -1.77 -44.79
CA HIS A 52 -3.33 -1.67 -44.07
C HIS A 52 -3.46 -0.93 -42.74
N TYR A 53 -4.60 -0.26 -42.51
CA TYR A 53 -4.89 0.33 -41.21
C TYR A 53 -5.04 -0.77 -40.16
N VAL A 54 -4.47 -0.57 -38.97
CA VAL A 54 -4.36 -1.60 -37.92
C VAL A 54 -3.90 -2.97 -38.47
N SER A 55 -2.82 -2.97 -39.24
CA SER A 55 -2.21 -4.18 -39.83
C SER A 55 -1.83 -5.24 -38.81
N HIS A 56 -1.54 -4.84 -37.58
CA HIS A 56 -1.18 -5.73 -36.47
C HIS A 56 -2.38 -6.37 -35.76
N TRP A 57 -3.61 -5.94 -36.05
CA TRP A 57 -4.82 -6.56 -35.47
C TRP A 57 -5.14 -7.90 -36.13
N THR A 58 -5.61 -8.83 -35.31
CA THR A 58 -6.04 -10.18 -35.69
C THR A 58 -7.56 -10.30 -35.70
N SER A 59 -8.09 -11.42 -36.20
CA SER A 59 -9.53 -11.74 -36.10
C SER A 59 -10.07 -11.71 -34.66
N ALA A 60 -9.24 -12.05 -33.66
CA ALA A 60 -9.60 -11.94 -32.24
C ALA A 60 -9.76 -10.47 -31.78
N ASP A 61 -8.92 -9.56 -32.28
CA ASP A 61 -9.07 -8.11 -32.03
C ASP A 61 -10.36 -7.57 -32.65
N ALA A 62 -10.72 -8.04 -33.84
CA ALA A 62 -11.98 -7.67 -34.47
C ALA A 62 -13.19 -8.20 -33.69
N PHE A 63 -13.14 -9.46 -33.26
CA PHE A 63 -14.19 -10.06 -32.44
C PHE A 63 -14.36 -9.32 -31.12
N ARG A 64 -13.26 -8.88 -30.48
CA ARG A 64 -13.29 -8.03 -29.27
C ARG A 64 -14.13 -6.78 -29.46
N GLU A 65 -13.90 -6.04 -30.55
CA GLU A 65 -14.67 -4.82 -30.82
C GLU A 65 -16.16 -5.11 -31.05
N LEU A 66 -16.48 -6.22 -31.71
CA LEU A 66 -17.87 -6.65 -31.91
C LEU A 66 -18.54 -7.08 -30.60
N TYR A 67 -17.83 -7.86 -29.76
CA TYR A 67 -18.31 -8.27 -28.43
C TYR A 67 -18.60 -7.05 -27.53
N GLN A 68 -17.73 -6.05 -27.53
CA GLN A 68 -17.96 -4.85 -26.75
C GLN A 68 -19.11 -4.01 -27.28
N ASN A 69 -19.24 -3.87 -28.60
CA ASN A 69 -20.39 -3.19 -29.18
C ASN A 69 -21.70 -3.91 -28.82
N TRP A 70 -21.68 -5.24 -28.83
CA TRP A 70 -22.79 -6.09 -28.41
C TRP A 70 -23.14 -5.88 -26.93
N LYS A 71 -22.17 -6.00 -26.03
CA LYS A 71 -22.32 -5.80 -24.58
C LYS A 71 -22.78 -4.38 -24.23
N ASP A 72 -22.07 -3.36 -24.70
CA ASP A 72 -22.37 -1.96 -24.39
C ASP A 72 -23.78 -1.57 -24.81
N ALA A 73 -24.23 -2.05 -25.98
CA ALA A 73 -25.59 -1.79 -26.45
C ALA A 73 -26.67 -2.41 -25.56
N ILE A 74 -26.43 -3.60 -24.99
CA ILE A 74 -27.34 -4.21 -24.02
C ILE A 74 -27.37 -3.38 -22.73
N LEU A 75 -26.20 -3.04 -22.19
CA LEU A 75 -26.08 -2.23 -20.96
C LEU A 75 -26.80 -0.88 -21.11
N GLU A 76 -26.55 -0.17 -22.21
CA GLU A 76 -27.14 1.15 -22.49
C GLU A 76 -28.66 1.07 -22.70
N ARG A 77 -29.13 0.10 -23.49
CA ARG A 77 -30.55 0.00 -23.87
C ARG A 77 -31.45 -0.40 -22.71
N PHE A 78 -31.00 -1.35 -21.91
CA PHE A 78 -31.80 -1.94 -20.83
C PHE A 78 -31.47 -1.33 -19.47
N GLN A 79 -30.51 -0.40 -19.40
CA GLN A 79 -30.10 0.29 -18.17
C GLN A 79 -29.70 -0.71 -17.07
N ILE A 80 -28.98 -1.75 -17.48
CA ILE A 80 -28.53 -2.81 -16.59
C ILE A 80 -27.11 -2.48 -16.13
N ASP A 81 -26.85 -2.65 -14.83
CA ASP A 81 -25.52 -2.48 -14.29
C ASP A 81 -24.57 -3.63 -14.68
N ARG A 82 -23.26 -3.41 -14.55
CA ARG A 82 -22.23 -4.40 -14.90
C ARG A 82 -22.41 -5.73 -14.16
N ILE A 83 -22.82 -5.70 -12.89
CA ILE A 83 -22.89 -6.88 -12.02
C ILE A 83 -24.10 -7.75 -12.39
N ALA A 84 -25.19 -7.13 -12.84
CA ALA A 84 -26.38 -7.77 -13.35
C ALA A 84 -26.21 -8.31 -14.78
N PHE A 85 -25.23 -7.80 -15.55
CA PHE A 85 -24.85 -8.37 -16.85
C PHE A 85 -24.14 -9.72 -16.67
N ARG A 86 -24.89 -10.82 -16.78
CA ARG A 86 -24.43 -12.18 -16.47
C ARG A 86 -24.60 -13.13 -17.67
N PRO A 87 -23.86 -12.93 -18.78
CA PRO A 87 -23.93 -13.85 -19.90
C PRO A 87 -23.47 -15.25 -19.48
N TYR A 88 -24.10 -16.28 -20.03
CA TYR A 88 -23.71 -17.67 -19.81
C TYR A 88 -23.54 -18.42 -21.12
N PHE A 89 -22.60 -19.37 -21.12
CA PHE A 89 -22.27 -20.21 -22.27
C PHE A 89 -23.13 -21.46 -22.31
N VAL A 90 -23.52 -21.86 -23.52
CA VAL A 90 -24.27 -23.08 -23.82
C VAL A 90 -23.56 -23.84 -24.93
N ASP A 91 -23.27 -25.12 -24.69
CA ASP A 91 -22.83 -26.06 -25.72
C ASP A 91 -23.98 -27.01 -26.07
N ALA A 92 -24.57 -26.80 -27.24
CA ALA A 92 -25.62 -27.64 -27.79
C ALA A 92 -25.08 -28.49 -28.95
N CYS A 93 -25.82 -29.54 -29.34
CA CYS A 93 -25.37 -30.47 -30.37
C CYS A 93 -25.10 -29.80 -31.73
N ASP A 94 -25.84 -28.74 -32.08
CA ASP A 94 -25.79 -28.05 -33.38
C ASP A 94 -25.23 -26.62 -33.30
N HIS A 95 -24.98 -26.08 -32.10
CA HIS A 95 -24.46 -24.73 -31.94
C HIS A 95 -23.73 -24.52 -30.60
N TYR A 96 -22.90 -23.48 -30.55
CA TYR A 96 -22.50 -22.85 -29.29
C TYR A 96 -23.27 -21.54 -29.14
N ALA A 97 -23.67 -21.18 -27.92
CA ALA A 97 -24.32 -19.91 -27.66
C ALA A 97 -23.80 -19.22 -26.40
N VAL A 98 -23.86 -17.90 -26.40
CA VAL A 98 -23.77 -17.04 -25.22
C VAL A 98 -25.09 -16.29 -25.13
N LEU A 99 -25.77 -16.40 -24.00
CA LEU A 99 -27.07 -15.77 -23.77
C LEU A 99 -26.96 -14.79 -22.61
N VAL A 100 -27.57 -13.60 -22.77
CA VAL A 100 -27.72 -12.64 -21.68
C VAL A 100 -29.14 -12.75 -21.14
N PRO A 101 -29.36 -13.33 -19.96
CA PRO A 101 -30.70 -13.44 -19.37
C PRO A 101 -31.24 -12.05 -19.03
N ASP A 102 -32.57 -11.89 -19.11
CA ASP A 102 -33.24 -10.69 -18.59
C ASP A 102 -33.27 -10.76 -17.05
N PRO A 103 -32.59 -9.85 -16.33
CA PRO A 103 -32.60 -9.85 -14.85
C PRO A 103 -34.01 -9.67 -14.26
N ALA A 104 -34.94 -9.10 -15.03
CA ALA A 104 -36.33 -8.93 -14.62
C ALA A 104 -37.19 -10.18 -14.83
N ASP A 105 -36.64 -11.27 -15.38
CA ASP A 105 -37.33 -12.55 -15.60
C ASP A 105 -36.75 -13.68 -14.72
N PRO A 106 -37.33 -13.94 -13.54
CA PRO A 106 -36.87 -15.02 -12.65
C PRO A 106 -37.02 -16.42 -13.24
N GLU A 107 -37.91 -16.60 -14.24
CA GLU A 107 -38.15 -17.91 -14.87
C GLU A 107 -37.07 -18.26 -15.91
N GLY A 108 -36.19 -17.30 -16.26
CA GLY A 108 -35.07 -17.51 -17.17
C GLY A 108 -35.49 -17.83 -18.61
N ARG A 109 -36.69 -17.40 -19.02
CA ARG A 109 -37.26 -17.64 -20.36
C ARG A 109 -36.94 -16.51 -21.33
N ARG A 110 -36.51 -15.36 -20.83
CA ARG A 110 -36.26 -14.13 -21.58
C ARG A 110 -34.77 -13.82 -21.66
N SER A 111 -34.33 -13.32 -22.82
CA SER A 111 -32.94 -12.93 -23.05
C SER A 111 -32.85 -11.60 -23.79
N LEU A 112 -31.81 -10.82 -23.49
CA LEU A 112 -31.60 -9.45 -23.98
C LEU A 112 -30.72 -9.39 -25.23
N GLY A 113 -29.87 -10.40 -25.39
CA GLY A 113 -29.04 -10.59 -26.57
C GLY A 113 -28.40 -11.97 -26.56
N PHE A 114 -27.87 -12.37 -27.71
CA PHE A 114 -27.13 -13.62 -27.85
C PHE A 114 -25.93 -13.50 -28.78
N ILE A 115 -24.97 -14.41 -28.59
CA ILE A 115 -23.94 -14.73 -29.57
C ILE A 115 -24.12 -16.21 -29.91
N LYS A 116 -24.26 -16.57 -31.18
CA LYS A 116 -24.45 -17.96 -31.62
C LYS A 116 -23.37 -18.32 -32.63
N TYR A 117 -22.70 -19.44 -32.44
CA TYR A 117 -21.95 -20.14 -33.47
C TYR A 117 -22.74 -21.34 -33.95
N ASP A 118 -23.12 -21.36 -35.23
CA ASP A 118 -23.85 -22.46 -35.84
C ASP A 118 -22.87 -23.49 -36.41
N LYS A 119 -22.85 -24.72 -35.85
CA LYS A 119 -21.85 -25.76 -36.21
C LYS A 119 -22.01 -26.26 -37.65
N LYS A 120 -23.21 -26.15 -38.24
CA LYS A 120 -23.49 -26.60 -39.61
C LYS A 120 -23.05 -25.59 -40.66
N SER A 121 -23.28 -24.32 -40.41
CA SER A 121 -22.96 -23.22 -41.34
C SER A 121 -21.63 -22.52 -41.04
N SER A 122 -20.97 -22.87 -39.93
CA SER A 122 -19.73 -22.24 -39.45
C SER A 122 -19.84 -20.71 -39.40
N ARG A 123 -20.99 -20.24 -38.92
CA ARG A 123 -21.36 -18.82 -38.91
C ARG A 123 -21.59 -18.34 -37.48
N VAL A 124 -21.03 -17.19 -37.17
CA VAL A 124 -21.25 -16.47 -35.90
C VAL A 124 -22.34 -15.43 -36.09
N THR A 125 -23.23 -15.28 -35.12
CA THR A 125 -24.28 -14.26 -35.09
C THR A 125 -24.30 -13.61 -33.72
N PHE A 126 -24.06 -12.31 -33.65
CA PHE A 126 -24.37 -11.48 -32.49
C PHE A 126 -25.74 -10.87 -32.72
N ALA A 127 -26.60 -10.83 -31.72
CA ALA A 127 -27.90 -10.18 -31.81
C ALA A 127 -28.21 -9.42 -30.52
N ASN A 128 -28.72 -8.20 -30.69
CA ASN A 128 -29.27 -7.36 -29.63
C ASN A 128 -30.73 -7.04 -29.93
N ALA A 129 -31.59 -7.27 -28.93
CA ALA A 129 -33.01 -6.96 -29.01
C ALA A 129 -33.26 -5.45 -29.12
N CYS A 130 -34.25 -5.06 -29.93
CA CYS A 130 -34.87 -3.73 -29.87
C CYS A 130 -33.86 -2.57 -29.96
N MET A 131 -32.92 -2.69 -30.91
CA MET A 131 -31.86 -1.72 -31.16
C MET A 131 -32.00 -1.08 -32.54
N GLU A 132 -31.50 0.15 -32.66
CA GLU A 132 -31.42 0.85 -33.95
C GLU A 132 -29.97 0.90 -34.46
N PHE A 133 -29.82 0.86 -35.78
CA PHE A 133 -28.53 1.03 -36.45
C PHE A 133 -28.62 2.18 -37.46
N PRO A 134 -28.43 3.44 -37.02
CA PRO A 134 -28.55 4.59 -37.90
C PRO A 134 -27.41 4.62 -38.92
N VAL A 135 -27.66 5.19 -40.11
CA VAL A 135 -26.64 5.31 -41.17
C VAL A 135 -25.40 6.08 -40.69
N LYS A 136 -25.57 7.06 -39.79
CA LYS A 136 -24.47 7.81 -39.16
C LYS A 136 -23.49 6.90 -38.40
N SER A 137 -23.90 5.70 -38.00
CA SER A 137 -22.99 4.69 -37.44
C SER A 137 -21.91 4.21 -38.41
N LEU A 138 -21.94 4.63 -39.69
CA LEU A 138 -20.86 4.44 -40.66
C LEU A 138 -19.80 5.56 -40.64
N GLU A 139 -20.10 6.75 -40.09
CA GLU A 139 -19.15 7.86 -39.98
C GLU A 139 -18.02 7.51 -39.00
N LEU A 140 -16.78 7.87 -39.33
CA LEU A 140 -15.64 7.70 -38.44
C LEU A 140 -15.73 8.72 -37.31
N GLY A 141 -15.41 8.31 -36.08
CA GLY A 141 -15.56 9.14 -34.88
C GLY A 141 -16.99 9.24 -34.34
N PHE A 142 -18.01 8.75 -35.05
CA PHE A 142 -19.39 8.77 -34.55
C PHE A 142 -19.59 7.76 -33.42
N THR A 143 -19.88 8.27 -32.22
CA THR A 143 -20.22 7.46 -31.04
C THR A 143 -21.29 8.15 -30.21
N THR A 144 -22.25 7.37 -29.72
CA THR A 144 -23.26 7.81 -28.74
C THR A 144 -22.74 7.71 -27.29
N LYS A 145 -21.54 7.15 -27.10
CA LYS A 145 -21.00 6.71 -25.81
C LYS A 145 -20.05 7.74 -25.17
N VAL A 146 -19.92 8.95 -25.74
CA VAL A 146 -19.03 10.00 -25.20
C VAL A 146 -19.51 10.40 -23.80
N GLY A 147 -18.60 10.39 -22.82
CA GLY A 147 -18.91 10.72 -21.42
C GLY A 147 -19.55 9.59 -20.61
N GLN A 148 -19.86 8.44 -21.23
CA GLN A 148 -20.39 7.28 -20.53
C GLN A 148 -19.24 6.39 -20.02
N ASN A 149 -18.67 6.74 -18.86
CA ASN A 149 -17.51 6.03 -18.28
C ASN A 149 -17.73 4.54 -18.01
N GLN A 150 -18.97 4.07 -18.07
CA GLN A 150 -19.36 2.68 -17.83
C GLN A 150 -19.20 1.79 -19.08
N LEU A 151 -19.14 2.41 -20.26
CA LEU A 151 -19.01 1.76 -21.56
C LEU A 151 -17.56 1.84 -22.07
N ALA A 152 -17.12 0.80 -22.76
CA ALA A 152 -15.73 0.72 -23.22
C ALA A 152 -15.47 1.47 -24.54
N GLY A 153 -16.50 1.73 -25.35
CA GLY A 153 -16.35 2.26 -26.72
C GLY A 153 -16.41 3.80 -26.85
N SER A 154 -15.31 4.53 -26.62
CA SER A 154 -15.33 6.01 -26.70
C SER A 154 -15.04 6.64 -28.07
N HIS A 155 -14.54 5.87 -29.06
CA HIS A 155 -14.01 6.41 -30.32
C HIS A 155 -14.96 6.31 -31.52
N GLY A 156 -15.96 5.41 -31.48
CA GLY A 156 -16.94 5.26 -32.58
C GLY A 156 -16.49 4.41 -33.78
N ASP A 157 -15.25 3.92 -33.79
CA ASP A 157 -14.68 3.25 -34.95
C ASP A 157 -14.71 1.72 -34.90
N GLY A 158 -14.96 1.13 -33.73
CA GLY A 158 -14.75 -0.31 -33.48
C GLY A 158 -15.41 -1.25 -34.49
N LEU A 159 -16.65 -0.98 -34.91
CA LEU A 159 -17.34 -1.77 -35.93
C LEU A 159 -16.63 -1.70 -37.29
N LYS A 160 -16.18 -0.52 -37.71
CA LYS A 160 -15.52 -0.32 -39.00
C LYS A 160 -14.17 -1.02 -39.01
N LEU A 161 -13.42 -0.91 -37.91
CA LEU A 161 -12.13 -1.56 -37.76
C LEU A 161 -12.28 -3.08 -37.74
N ALA A 162 -13.26 -3.61 -37.01
CA ALA A 162 -13.58 -5.04 -37.04
C ALA A 162 -13.93 -5.50 -38.46
N ALA A 163 -14.72 -4.70 -39.19
CA ALA A 163 -15.08 -4.99 -40.58
C ALA A 163 -13.85 -5.02 -41.51
N VAL A 164 -12.90 -4.10 -41.37
CA VAL A 164 -11.63 -4.11 -42.13
C VAL A 164 -10.85 -5.39 -41.84
N VAL A 165 -10.61 -5.68 -40.56
CA VAL A 165 -9.77 -6.81 -40.14
C VAL A 165 -10.40 -8.14 -40.56
N LEU A 166 -11.70 -8.33 -40.34
CA LEU A 166 -12.40 -9.54 -40.78
C LEU A 166 -12.39 -9.69 -42.32
N SER A 167 -12.60 -8.60 -43.06
CA SER A 167 -12.55 -8.62 -44.52
C SER A 167 -11.14 -8.96 -45.04
N ARG A 168 -10.09 -8.46 -44.38
CA ARG A 168 -8.69 -8.78 -44.68
C ARG A 168 -8.37 -10.25 -44.45
N ASP A 169 -8.90 -10.82 -43.37
CA ASP A 169 -8.70 -12.23 -42.99
C ASP A 169 -9.59 -13.21 -43.79
N GLY A 170 -10.37 -12.69 -44.75
CA GLY A 170 -11.21 -13.47 -45.66
C GLY A 170 -12.61 -13.79 -45.13
N TYR A 171 -12.97 -13.29 -43.95
CA TYR A 171 -14.31 -13.39 -43.41
C TYR A 171 -15.26 -12.38 -44.07
N ARG A 172 -16.54 -12.74 -44.15
CA ARG A 172 -17.59 -11.78 -44.52
C ARG A 172 -18.28 -11.28 -43.27
N LEU A 173 -18.48 -9.97 -43.20
CA LEU A 173 -19.24 -9.30 -42.16
C LEU A 173 -20.52 -8.72 -42.76
N GLN A 174 -21.66 -9.10 -42.19
CA GLN A 174 -22.97 -8.55 -42.52
C GLN A 174 -23.62 -7.99 -41.25
N VAL A 175 -24.26 -6.83 -41.35
CA VAL A 175 -25.17 -6.34 -40.31
C VAL A 175 -26.60 -6.40 -40.85
N ALA A 176 -27.52 -6.96 -40.08
CA ALA A 176 -28.94 -6.98 -40.37
C ALA A 176 -29.64 -6.11 -39.33
N ALA A 177 -30.17 -4.97 -39.78
CA ALA A 177 -30.82 -3.98 -38.92
C ALA A 177 -31.69 -3.02 -39.73
N SER A 178 -32.69 -2.43 -39.11
CA SER A 178 -33.55 -1.39 -39.69
C SER A 178 -34.11 -1.78 -41.07
N ARG A 179 -34.59 -3.03 -41.19
CA ARG A 179 -35.12 -3.62 -42.45
C ARG A 179 -34.10 -3.68 -43.59
N CYS A 180 -32.81 -3.58 -43.29
CA CYS A 180 -31.74 -3.58 -44.28
C CYS A 180 -30.67 -4.62 -43.96
N SER A 181 -29.99 -5.10 -45.00
CA SER A 181 -28.76 -5.89 -44.91
C SER A 181 -27.59 -5.04 -45.38
N TRP A 182 -26.58 -4.92 -44.53
CA TRP A 182 -25.41 -4.08 -44.68
C TRP A 182 -24.19 -4.99 -44.85
N TYR A 183 -23.53 -4.94 -45.99
CA TYR A 183 -22.43 -5.84 -46.35
C TYR A 183 -21.12 -5.08 -46.42
N PHE A 184 -20.19 -5.43 -45.53
CA PHE A 184 -18.85 -4.85 -45.50
C PHE A 184 -17.90 -5.67 -46.35
N HIS A 185 -17.13 -5.01 -47.22
CA HIS A 185 -16.20 -5.69 -48.12
C HIS A 185 -15.11 -4.74 -48.63
N LEU A 186 -13.97 -5.32 -49.00
CA LEU A 186 -12.90 -4.67 -49.76
C LEU A 186 -13.16 -4.91 -51.25
N ARG A 187 -13.40 -3.84 -52.02
CA ARG A 187 -13.83 -3.94 -53.42
C ARG A 187 -12.64 -4.10 -54.38
N GLU A 188 -12.76 -4.99 -55.37
CA GLU A 188 -11.82 -5.10 -56.50
C GLU A 188 -12.01 -3.96 -57.51
N PRO A 189 -10.96 -3.52 -58.24
CA PRO A 189 -9.65 -4.17 -58.45
C PRO A 189 -8.55 -3.76 -57.45
N CYS A 190 -8.69 -2.65 -56.74
CA CYS A 190 -7.58 -2.11 -55.93
C CYS A 190 -7.62 -2.48 -54.44
N LYS A 191 -8.75 -3.01 -53.92
CA LYS A 191 -8.98 -3.27 -52.47
C LYS A 191 -8.51 -2.10 -51.59
N SER A 192 -8.57 -0.87 -52.08
CA SER A 192 -7.87 0.27 -51.48
C SER A 192 -8.54 0.79 -50.21
N CYS A 193 -9.85 0.58 -50.05
CA CYS A 193 -10.59 0.97 -48.85
C CYS A 193 -11.82 0.08 -48.60
N LEU A 194 -12.37 0.17 -47.39
CA LEU A 194 -13.57 -0.53 -46.95
C LEU A 194 -14.85 0.13 -47.50
N HIS A 195 -15.75 -0.69 -48.02
CA HIS A 195 -17.08 -0.28 -48.47
C HIS A 195 -18.19 -1.01 -47.71
N CYS A 196 -19.32 -0.32 -47.54
CA CYS A 196 -20.56 -0.90 -47.03
C CYS A 196 -21.66 -0.83 -48.10
N THR A 197 -22.21 -1.96 -48.51
CA THR A 197 -23.40 -2.04 -49.37
C THR A 197 -24.64 -2.25 -48.51
N ILE A 198 -25.63 -1.36 -48.60
CA ILE A 198 -26.90 -1.44 -47.90
C ILE A 198 -27.98 -1.86 -48.90
N THR A 199 -28.68 -2.95 -48.59
CA THR A 199 -29.75 -3.51 -49.42
C THR A 199 -31.02 -3.67 -48.57
N PRO A 200 -32.19 -3.17 -49.02
CA PRO A 200 -33.46 -3.42 -48.33
C PRO A 200 -33.75 -4.92 -48.21
N SER A 201 -34.20 -5.36 -47.04
CA SER A 201 -34.64 -6.73 -46.81
C SER A 201 -35.99 -6.96 -47.50
N ARG A 202 -36.13 -8.11 -48.17
CA ARG A 202 -37.37 -8.51 -48.88
C ARG A 202 -38.39 -9.22 -47.97
N GLN A 203 -38.10 -9.37 -46.68
CA GLN A 203 -38.99 -10.08 -45.76
C GLN A 203 -40.17 -9.18 -45.35
N SER A 204 -41.33 -9.48 -45.94
CA SER A 204 -42.64 -8.93 -45.60
C SER A 204 -43.39 -9.94 -44.73
N GLY A 205 -43.55 -9.63 -43.45
CA GLY A 205 -44.38 -10.41 -42.53
C GLY A 205 -43.88 -10.28 -41.11
N SER A 206 -44.37 -9.28 -40.36
CA SER A 206 -44.14 -9.24 -38.92
C SER A 206 -45.00 -10.33 -38.29
N THR A 207 -44.37 -11.29 -37.63
CA THR A 207 -45.08 -12.15 -36.68
C THR A 207 -44.90 -11.46 -35.35
N GLN A 208 -45.98 -10.92 -34.77
CA GLN A 208 -45.93 -10.19 -33.50
C GLN A 208 -45.60 -11.19 -32.38
N THR A 209 -44.31 -11.40 -32.17
CA THR A 209 -43.69 -12.36 -31.24
C THR A 209 -42.93 -11.56 -30.20
N ASP A 210 -42.90 -12.06 -28.96
CA ASP A 210 -42.13 -11.40 -27.91
C ASP A 210 -40.65 -11.41 -28.28
N TRP A 211 -40.04 -10.24 -28.27
CA TRP A 211 -38.63 -10.07 -28.61
C TRP A 211 -37.73 -10.86 -27.67
N ALA A 212 -38.12 -10.97 -26.40
CA ALA A 212 -37.32 -11.61 -25.39
C ALA A 212 -37.29 -13.14 -25.57
N GLU A 213 -38.41 -13.73 -25.99
CA GLU A 213 -38.51 -15.15 -26.33
C GLU A 213 -37.80 -15.48 -27.64
N ASP A 214 -37.89 -14.60 -28.65
CA ASP A 214 -37.16 -14.77 -29.89
C ASP A 214 -35.65 -14.85 -29.66
N ILE A 215 -35.10 -13.90 -28.90
CA ILE A 215 -33.68 -13.85 -28.58
C ILE A 215 -33.26 -15.05 -27.73
N ALA A 216 -34.09 -15.45 -26.74
CA ALA A 216 -33.84 -16.67 -25.98
C ALA A 216 -33.82 -17.93 -26.87
N GLY A 217 -34.68 -17.97 -27.89
CA GLY A 217 -34.70 -18.98 -28.94
C GLY A 217 -33.63 -18.81 -30.03
N LEU A 218 -32.67 -17.90 -29.85
CA LEU A 218 -31.59 -17.59 -30.80
C LEU A 218 -32.08 -17.13 -32.19
N ARG A 219 -33.20 -16.39 -32.21
CA ARG A 219 -33.81 -15.78 -33.39
C ARG A 219 -33.79 -14.26 -33.27
N PHE A 220 -33.60 -13.57 -34.38
CA PHE A 220 -33.65 -12.11 -34.43
C PHE A 220 -34.50 -11.65 -35.62
N GLN A 221 -35.10 -10.47 -35.50
CA GLN A 221 -35.91 -9.85 -36.55
C GLN A 221 -35.24 -8.59 -37.07
N THR A 222 -34.92 -8.54 -38.37
CA THR A 222 -34.18 -7.41 -38.99
C THR A 222 -34.89 -6.06 -38.88
N GLU A 223 -36.19 -6.04 -38.62
CA GLU A 223 -36.95 -4.79 -38.44
C GLU A 223 -36.91 -4.23 -37.02
N ARG A 224 -36.58 -5.05 -36.03
CA ARG A 224 -36.61 -4.73 -34.60
C ARG A 224 -35.24 -4.78 -33.95
N ASP A 225 -34.42 -5.74 -34.36
CA ASP A 225 -33.18 -6.13 -33.72
C ASP A 225 -31.98 -5.76 -34.61
N VAL A 226 -30.80 -5.62 -33.99
CA VAL A 226 -29.53 -5.48 -34.70
C VAL A 226 -28.77 -6.79 -34.56
N ALA A 227 -28.44 -7.40 -35.70
CA ALA A 227 -27.62 -8.60 -35.73
C ALA A 227 -26.36 -8.44 -36.59
N VAL A 228 -25.22 -8.86 -36.06
CA VAL A 228 -23.94 -8.91 -36.76
C VAL A 228 -23.61 -10.36 -37.09
N LEU A 229 -23.41 -10.67 -38.36
CA LEU A 229 -23.14 -12.01 -38.85
C LEU A 229 -21.72 -12.08 -39.42
N ILE A 230 -20.96 -13.08 -38.99
CA ILE A 230 -19.59 -13.35 -39.44
C ILE A 230 -19.54 -14.76 -40.02
N GLY A 231 -18.95 -14.90 -41.21
CA GLY A 231 -18.76 -16.20 -41.87
C GLY A 231 -19.40 -16.23 -43.26
N PRO A 232 -19.47 -17.41 -43.90
CA PRO A 232 -19.98 -17.53 -45.26
C PRO A 232 -21.44 -17.04 -45.36
N GLY A 233 -21.75 -16.34 -46.45
CA GLY A 233 -23.13 -15.99 -46.79
C GLY A 233 -23.88 -17.19 -47.38
N ARG A 234 -25.04 -16.96 -48.02
CA ARG A 234 -25.71 -17.99 -48.83
C ARG A 234 -24.90 -18.41 -50.06
N THR A 235 -23.92 -17.60 -50.47
CA THR A 235 -22.95 -17.93 -51.52
C THR A 235 -21.68 -18.46 -50.86
N THR A 236 -21.13 -19.57 -51.37
CA THR A 236 -19.99 -20.35 -50.84
C THR A 236 -18.63 -19.64 -50.84
N GLN A 237 -18.60 -18.33 -51.09
CA GLN A 237 -17.39 -17.53 -51.08
C GLN A 237 -17.22 -16.86 -49.70
N GLY A 238 -16.16 -17.18 -48.97
CA GLY A 238 -15.85 -16.61 -47.66
C GLY A 238 -15.25 -17.65 -46.73
N ARG A 239 -14.30 -17.24 -45.88
CA ARG A 239 -13.66 -18.12 -44.90
C ARG A 239 -14.69 -18.61 -43.87
N LEU A 240 -14.66 -19.90 -43.58
CA LEU A 240 -15.44 -20.54 -42.51
C LEU A 240 -14.80 -20.20 -41.16
N VAL A 241 -15.62 -19.93 -40.15
CA VAL A 241 -15.11 -19.79 -38.77
C VAL A 241 -14.95 -21.19 -38.18
N ALA A 242 -13.73 -21.58 -37.81
CA ALA A 242 -13.51 -22.86 -37.16
C ALA A 242 -14.11 -22.85 -35.74
N PRO A 243 -14.63 -23.97 -35.22
CA PRO A 243 -15.21 -23.99 -33.88
C PRO A 243 -14.18 -23.67 -32.78
N GLU A 244 -12.94 -24.13 -32.94
CA GLU A 244 -11.84 -23.83 -32.00
C GLU A 244 -11.49 -22.33 -32.02
N GLU A 245 -11.43 -21.73 -33.21
CA GLU A 245 -11.16 -20.30 -33.38
C GLU A 245 -12.26 -19.44 -32.73
N PHE A 246 -13.53 -19.84 -32.83
CA PHE A 246 -14.63 -19.17 -32.13
C PHE A 246 -14.53 -19.29 -30.61
N LEU A 247 -14.15 -20.47 -30.09
CA LEU A 247 -13.97 -20.65 -28.64
C LEU A 247 -12.80 -19.82 -28.11
N GLU A 248 -11.70 -19.72 -28.87
CA GLU A 248 -10.59 -18.80 -28.54
C GLU A 248 -11.05 -17.33 -28.56
N TRP A 249 -11.85 -16.93 -29.54
CA TRP A 249 -12.43 -15.59 -29.58
C TRP A 249 -13.30 -15.28 -28.35
N LEU A 250 -14.05 -16.25 -27.82
CA LEU A 250 -14.84 -16.02 -26.61
C LEU A 250 -13.97 -15.84 -25.35
N GLN A 251 -12.76 -16.39 -25.31
CA GLN A 251 -11.86 -16.29 -24.14
C GLN A 251 -11.29 -14.87 -23.91
N ILE A 252 -11.51 -13.93 -24.84
CA ILE A 252 -11.10 -12.54 -24.67
C ILE A 252 -11.90 -11.80 -23.59
N SER A 253 -13.10 -12.29 -23.27
CA SER A 253 -14.00 -11.69 -22.28
C SER A 253 -14.07 -12.54 -21.03
N LEU A 254 -13.92 -11.86 -19.89
CA LEU A 254 -14.04 -12.43 -18.56
C LEU A 254 -15.49 -12.56 -18.10
N ASP A 255 -16.47 -12.00 -18.82
CA ASP A 255 -17.86 -11.94 -18.33
C ASP A 255 -18.65 -13.25 -18.56
N ILE A 256 -18.17 -14.13 -19.44
CA ILE A 256 -18.95 -15.28 -19.95
C ILE A 256 -18.88 -16.46 -18.95
N ARG A 257 -19.98 -16.66 -18.22
CA ARG A 257 -20.13 -17.73 -17.22
C ARG A 257 -20.16 -19.10 -17.87
N GLY A 258 -19.50 -20.06 -17.24
CA GLY A 258 -19.35 -21.43 -17.77
C GLY A 258 -18.27 -21.58 -18.84
N LEU A 259 -17.53 -20.51 -19.17
CA LEU A 259 -16.40 -20.57 -20.11
C LEU A 259 -15.16 -19.84 -19.59
N ALA A 260 -15.25 -18.52 -19.41
CA ALA A 260 -14.10 -17.67 -19.07
C ALA A 260 -14.27 -16.91 -17.75
N TYR A 261 -15.49 -16.86 -17.21
CA TYR A 261 -15.76 -16.19 -15.94
C TYR A 261 -15.05 -16.87 -14.76
N PRO A 262 -14.41 -16.10 -13.87
CA PRO A 262 -13.63 -16.62 -12.77
C PRO A 262 -14.46 -17.46 -11.79
N SER A 263 -13.88 -18.55 -11.32
CA SER A 263 -14.44 -19.37 -10.25
C SER A 263 -14.34 -18.69 -8.88
N SER A 264 -13.30 -17.87 -8.68
CA SER A 264 -13.04 -17.12 -7.46
C SER A 264 -12.81 -15.64 -7.78
N VAL A 265 -13.86 -14.85 -7.59
CA VAL A 265 -13.87 -13.40 -7.82
C VAL A 265 -14.56 -12.67 -6.66
N VAL A 266 -14.05 -11.50 -6.31
CA VAL A 266 -14.75 -10.56 -5.44
C VAL A 266 -15.14 -9.35 -6.28
N GLU A 267 -16.42 -9.27 -6.60
CA GLU A 267 -16.99 -8.15 -7.36
C GLU A 267 -17.20 -6.94 -6.46
N THR A 268 -16.75 -5.76 -6.88
CA THR A 268 -16.98 -4.50 -6.16
C THR A 268 -17.52 -3.42 -7.10
N SER A 269 -18.03 -2.33 -6.52
CA SER A 269 -18.46 -1.15 -7.29
C SER A 269 -17.31 -0.49 -8.05
N HIS A 270 -16.06 -0.68 -7.61
CA HIS A 270 -14.87 -0.05 -8.18
C HIS A 270 -14.04 -0.97 -9.09
N GLY A 271 -14.37 -2.27 -9.13
CA GLY A 271 -13.64 -3.29 -9.86
C GLY A 271 -13.64 -4.65 -9.17
N ASP A 272 -13.10 -5.65 -9.83
CA ASP A 272 -13.15 -7.02 -9.36
C ASP A 272 -11.74 -7.53 -9.03
N LEU A 273 -11.61 -8.23 -7.91
CA LEU A 273 -10.40 -8.97 -7.54
C LEU A 273 -10.51 -10.41 -8.05
N LEU A 274 -9.53 -10.83 -8.85
CA LEU A 274 -9.49 -12.14 -9.48
C LEU A 274 -8.44 -13.02 -8.78
N PHE A 275 -8.86 -14.18 -8.27
CA PHE A 275 -8.00 -15.10 -7.52
C PHE A 275 -7.66 -16.39 -8.28
N ASP A 276 -8.32 -16.66 -9.40
CA ASP A 276 -8.05 -17.84 -10.22
C ASP A 276 -6.61 -17.85 -10.72
N GLN A 277 -5.93 -19.01 -10.59
CA GLN A 277 -4.52 -19.15 -10.96
C GLN A 277 -4.21 -18.72 -12.40
N ASN A 278 -5.14 -18.99 -13.34
CA ASN A 278 -4.99 -18.65 -14.75
C ASN A 278 -5.14 -17.15 -15.04
N LEU A 279 -5.68 -16.38 -14.09
CA LEU A 279 -5.96 -14.95 -14.21
C LEU A 279 -5.00 -14.08 -13.39
N LEU A 280 -4.14 -14.68 -12.56
CA LEU A 280 -3.17 -13.95 -11.76
C LEU A 280 -2.26 -13.08 -12.61
N GLY A 281 -2.04 -11.84 -12.16
CA GLY A 281 -1.23 -10.85 -12.84
C GLY A 281 -1.87 -10.26 -14.10
N ARG A 282 -3.07 -10.69 -14.50
CA ARG A 282 -3.78 -10.16 -15.68
C ARG A 282 -4.67 -8.98 -15.30
N ILE A 283 -4.69 -7.99 -16.18
CA ILE A 283 -5.54 -6.81 -16.04
C ILE A 283 -6.61 -6.80 -17.12
N TYR A 284 -7.84 -6.60 -16.68
CA TYR A 284 -9.02 -6.46 -17.51
C TYR A 284 -9.62 -5.06 -17.32
N ALA A 285 -10.28 -4.54 -18.34
CA ALA A 285 -11.15 -3.39 -18.22
C ALA A 285 -12.48 -3.68 -18.88
N HIS A 286 -13.56 -3.40 -18.17
CA HIS A 286 -14.93 -3.73 -18.58
C HIS A 286 -15.07 -5.19 -19.03
N GLY A 287 -14.35 -6.11 -18.37
CA GLY A 287 -14.37 -7.54 -18.68
C GLY A 287 -13.51 -7.96 -19.87
N VAL A 288 -12.68 -7.08 -20.43
CA VAL A 288 -11.82 -7.38 -21.59
C VAL A 288 -10.34 -7.29 -21.24
N LEU A 289 -9.56 -8.29 -21.65
CA LEU A 289 -8.14 -8.40 -21.35
C LEU A 289 -7.33 -7.25 -21.97
N ILE A 290 -6.41 -6.70 -21.19
CA ILE A 290 -5.51 -5.61 -21.60
C ILE A 290 -4.11 -6.15 -21.82
N SER A 291 -3.71 -6.23 -23.09
CA SER A 291 -2.38 -6.71 -23.49
C SER A 291 -1.25 -5.78 -23.06
N GLY A 292 -0.11 -6.36 -22.68
CA GLY A 292 1.14 -5.62 -22.45
C GLY A 292 1.26 -4.88 -21.12
N THR A 293 0.30 -5.05 -20.20
CA THR A 293 0.31 -4.37 -18.88
C THR A 293 1.15 -5.11 -17.83
N ASN A 294 1.23 -6.44 -17.90
CA ASN A 294 1.93 -7.27 -16.90
C ASN A 294 3.42 -6.94 -16.76
N SER A 295 4.08 -6.46 -17.82
CA SER A 295 5.48 -6.05 -17.79
C SER A 295 5.69 -4.65 -17.21
N ILE A 296 4.67 -3.78 -17.29
CA ILE A 296 4.73 -2.38 -16.86
C ILE A 296 4.28 -2.26 -15.39
N TYR A 297 3.23 -2.98 -15.02
CA TYR A 297 2.61 -2.96 -13.69
C TYR A 297 2.49 -4.38 -13.14
N PRO A 298 3.58 -4.95 -12.61
CA PRO A 298 3.55 -6.31 -12.08
C PRO A 298 2.63 -6.38 -10.85
N CYS A 299 1.67 -7.28 -10.91
CA CYS A 299 0.75 -7.60 -9.82
C CYS A 299 0.71 -9.11 -9.57
N LYS A 300 0.36 -9.49 -8.34
CA LYS A 300 0.17 -10.88 -7.93
C LYS A 300 -1.24 -11.37 -8.22
N LEU A 301 -2.24 -10.52 -8.00
CA LEU A 301 -3.64 -10.86 -8.29
C LEU A 301 -4.04 -10.36 -9.68
N GLY A 302 -5.16 -10.88 -10.18
CA GLY A 302 -5.79 -10.31 -11.37
C GLY A 302 -6.78 -9.22 -10.97
N TYR A 303 -6.98 -8.24 -11.86
CA TYR A 303 -7.88 -7.11 -11.62
C TYR A 303 -8.77 -6.87 -12.82
N ASN A 304 -10.06 -6.62 -12.61
CA ASN A 304 -10.96 -6.10 -13.63
C ASN A 304 -11.43 -4.70 -13.24
N PHE A 305 -11.06 -3.69 -14.02
CA PHE A 305 -11.42 -2.30 -13.75
C PHE A 305 -12.74 -1.91 -14.42
N THR A 306 -13.53 -1.12 -13.70
CA THR A 306 -14.85 -0.62 -14.12
C THR A 306 -14.77 0.74 -14.78
N GLU A 307 -13.63 1.39 -14.65
CA GLU A 307 -13.36 2.73 -15.11
C GLU A 307 -11.91 2.75 -15.62
N GLY A 308 -11.69 3.46 -16.72
CA GLY A 308 -10.36 3.63 -17.29
C GLY A 308 -10.45 4.27 -18.66
N LYS A 309 -9.46 5.10 -18.99
CA LYS A 309 -9.30 5.60 -20.35
C LYS A 309 -8.26 4.75 -21.06
N PHE A 310 -8.62 4.34 -22.27
CA PHE A 310 -7.79 3.50 -23.12
C PHE A 310 -7.60 4.20 -24.44
N ASN A 311 -6.41 4.08 -25.00
CA ASN A 311 -6.25 4.46 -26.40
C ASN A 311 -6.91 3.39 -27.29
N ARG A 312 -6.90 3.65 -28.59
CA ARG A 312 -7.48 2.74 -29.58
C ARG A 312 -6.89 1.33 -29.58
N ASP A 313 -5.60 1.19 -29.31
CA ASP A 313 -4.92 -0.11 -29.16
C ASP A 313 -5.12 -0.72 -27.76
N ARG A 314 -6.07 -0.16 -26.99
CA ARG A 314 -6.43 -0.54 -25.63
C ARG A 314 -5.26 -0.55 -24.66
N ARG A 315 -4.22 0.24 -24.93
CA ARG A 315 -3.18 0.52 -23.96
C ARG A 315 -3.75 1.42 -22.88
N TRP A 316 -3.45 1.05 -21.65
CA TRP A 316 -3.82 1.79 -20.46
C TRP A 316 -3.25 3.21 -20.53
N LEU A 317 -4.10 4.25 -20.46
CA LEU A 317 -3.67 5.64 -20.50
C LEU A 317 -3.57 6.30 -19.11
N MET A 318 -3.96 5.62 -18.03
CA MET A 318 -3.83 6.21 -16.71
C MET A 318 -2.39 6.16 -16.23
N ASP A 319 -2.02 7.17 -15.45
CA ASP A 319 -0.74 7.23 -14.77
C ASP A 319 -0.70 6.26 -13.58
N ARG A 320 0.51 6.09 -13.03
CA ARG A 320 0.76 5.20 -11.89
C ARG A 320 -0.12 5.54 -10.68
N HIS A 321 -0.29 6.84 -10.38
CA HIS A 321 -1.08 7.29 -9.25
C HIS A 321 -2.56 6.95 -9.41
N GLY A 322 -3.16 7.25 -10.58
CA GLY A 322 -4.54 6.91 -10.86
C GLY A 322 -4.78 5.41 -10.81
N LEU A 323 -3.84 4.57 -11.26
CA LEU A 323 -3.94 3.11 -11.16
C LEU A 323 -3.93 2.65 -9.69
N ALA A 324 -2.96 3.12 -8.90
CA ALA A 324 -2.84 2.77 -7.48
C ALA A 324 -4.09 3.18 -6.69
N GLU A 325 -4.68 4.34 -7.00
CA GLU A 325 -5.91 4.83 -6.37
C GLU A 325 -7.08 3.87 -6.64
N ARG A 326 -7.24 3.38 -7.87
CA ARG A 326 -8.29 2.41 -8.21
C ARG A 326 -8.10 1.09 -7.50
N VAL A 327 -6.87 0.58 -7.48
CA VAL A 327 -6.53 -0.67 -6.79
C VAL A 327 -6.83 -0.56 -5.30
N CYS A 328 -6.45 0.55 -4.66
CA CYS A 328 -6.79 0.82 -3.27
C CYS A 328 -8.31 0.81 -3.06
N ARG A 329 -9.09 1.52 -3.89
CA ARG A 329 -10.56 1.53 -3.77
C ARG A 329 -11.20 0.15 -3.93
N ILE A 330 -10.67 -0.69 -4.84
CA ILE A 330 -11.13 -2.08 -5.00
C ILE A 330 -10.87 -2.86 -3.71
N TRP A 331 -9.65 -2.79 -3.16
CA TRP A 331 -9.30 -3.46 -1.91
C TRP A 331 -10.15 -2.97 -0.73
N GLU A 332 -10.37 -1.66 -0.62
CA GLU A 332 -11.19 -1.09 0.46
C GLU A 332 -12.64 -1.57 0.39
N SER A 333 -13.24 -1.54 -0.80
CA SER A 333 -14.59 -2.04 -0.99
C SER A 333 -14.68 -3.55 -0.75
N ALA A 334 -13.69 -4.32 -1.22
CA ALA A 334 -13.64 -5.77 -1.00
C ALA A 334 -13.50 -6.11 0.50
N LEU A 335 -12.66 -5.37 1.22
CA LEU A 335 -12.48 -5.54 2.67
C LEU A 335 -13.73 -5.15 3.46
N GLN A 336 -14.58 -4.25 2.98
CA GLN A 336 -15.85 -3.94 3.65
C GLN A 336 -16.81 -5.13 3.67
N THR A 337 -16.80 -5.97 2.63
CA THR A 337 -17.76 -7.07 2.48
C THR A 337 -17.17 -8.43 2.91
N HIS A 338 -15.87 -8.64 2.73
CA HIS A 338 -15.20 -9.94 2.91
C HIS A 338 -13.94 -9.86 3.79
N GLU A 339 -13.99 -9.10 4.88
CA GLU A 339 -12.83 -8.82 5.75
C GLU A 339 -12.08 -10.08 6.21
N ASP A 340 -12.79 -11.05 6.77
CA ASP A 340 -12.17 -12.22 7.43
C ASP A 340 -11.27 -13.03 6.49
N VAL A 341 -11.63 -13.07 5.20
CA VAL A 341 -10.90 -13.80 4.17
C VAL A 341 -9.82 -12.93 3.53
N LEU A 342 -10.12 -11.67 3.26
CA LEU A 342 -9.25 -10.81 2.45
C LEU A 342 -8.20 -10.05 3.25
N LEU A 343 -8.48 -9.68 4.50
CA LEU A 343 -7.55 -8.92 5.33
C LEU A 343 -6.21 -9.66 5.54
N PRO A 344 -6.18 -10.98 5.84
CA PRO A 344 -4.92 -11.73 5.92
C PRO A 344 -4.12 -11.70 4.60
N ILE A 345 -4.81 -11.78 3.46
CA ILE A 345 -4.18 -11.76 2.12
C ILE A 345 -3.56 -10.38 1.87
N TYR A 346 -4.33 -9.31 2.10
CA TYR A 346 -3.87 -7.95 1.88
C TYR A 346 -2.69 -7.57 2.79
N VAL A 347 -2.75 -7.93 4.07
CA VAL A 347 -1.63 -7.73 5.02
C VAL A 347 -0.40 -8.54 4.59
N SER A 348 -0.57 -9.74 4.05
CA SER A 348 0.54 -10.53 3.49
C SER A 348 1.16 -9.85 2.27
N LEU A 349 0.37 -9.22 1.39
CA LEU A 349 0.88 -8.45 0.25
C LEU A 349 1.69 -7.24 0.71
N LEU A 350 1.16 -6.45 1.66
CA LEU A 350 1.85 -5.30 2.25
C LEU A 350 3.18 -5.70 2.92
N ARG A 351 3.24 -6.88 3.55
CA ARG A 351 4.45 -7.39 4.23
C ARG A 351 5.49 -7.96 3.27
N LYS A 352 5.07 -8.67 2.22
CA LYS A 352 5.97 -9.49 1.40
C LYS A 352 6.30 -8.85 0.06
N THR A 353 5.40 -8.02 -0.48
CA THR A 353 5.53 -7.46 -1.83
C THR A 353 5.07 -6.01 -1.90
N PRO A 354 5.70 -5.10 -1.11
CA PRO A 354 5.31 -3.69 -1.05
C PRO A 354 5.57 -2.90 -2.34
N ALA A 355 6.33 -3.45 -3.30
CA ALA A 355 6.67 -2.81 -4.56
C ALA A 355 5.77 -3.24 -5.74
N LEU A 356 4.82 -4.15 -5.51
CA LEU A 356 3.89 -4.60 -6.54
C LEU A 356 2.67 -3.71 -6.61
N MET A 357 2.04 -3.66 -7.78
CA MET A 357 0.88 -2.83 -8.05
C MET A 357 -0.29 -3.09 -7.08
N ASP A 358 -0.41 -4.32 -6.53
CA ASP A 358 -1.46 -4.69 -5.58
C ASP A 358 -1.54 -3.79 -4.34
N VAL A 359 -0.41 -3.19 -3.95
CA VAL A 359 -0.27 -2.36 -2.74
C VAL A 359 0.54 -1.10 -3.00
N ASP A 360 0.75 -0.74 -4.27
CA ASP A 360 1.53 0.43 -4.64
C ASP A 360 0.86 1.70 -4.14
N LEU A 361 1.66 2.63 -3.61
CA LEU A 361 1.21 3.89 -3.00
C LEU A 361 0.13 3.74 -1.90
N ALA A 362 -0.08 2.54 -1.34
CA ALA A 362 -1.11 2.31 -0.33
C ALA A 362 -0.94 3.21 0.91
N ALA A 363 0.30 3.54 1.27
CA ALA A 363 0.60 4.44 2.39
C ALA A 363 0.03 5.85 2.23
N ASP A 364 -0.18 6.29 0.99
CA ASP A 364 -0.63 7.64 0.64
C ASP A 364 -2.14 7.66 0.28
N LEU A 365 -2.72 6.52 -0.10
CA LEU A 365 -4.06 6.42 -0.71
C LEU A 365 -5.10 5.68 0.13
N LEU A 366 -4.69 4.82 1.07
CA LEU A 366 -5.66 4.10 1.91
C LEU A 366 -6.35 5.03 2.92
N LEU A 367 -7.64 4.76 3.13
CA LEU A 367 -8.47 5.40 4.15
C LEU A 367 -7.98 5.05 5.56
N PRO A 368 -8.04 6.01 6.50
CA PRO A 368 -7.66 5.79 7.91
C PRO A 368 -8.39 4.62 8.59
N SER A 369 -9.64 4.35 8.20
CA SER A 369 -10.43 3.22 8.70
C SER A 369 -9.83 1.88 8.29
N THR A 370 -9.41 1.75 7.02
CA THR A 370 -8.72 0.55 6.49
C THR A 370 -7.38 0.34 7.18
N ILE A 371 -6.61 1.41 7.38
CA ILE A 371 -5.32 1.35 8.10
C ILE A 371 -5.52 0.89 9.55
N SER A 372 -6.57 1.36 10.22
CA SER A 372 -6.92 0.95 11.59
C SER A 372 -7.28 -0.54 11.68
N ARG A 373 -7.94 -1.10 10.66
CA ARG A 373 -8.25 -2.54 10.57
C ARG A 373 -6.97 -3.37 10.39
N ILE A 374 -6.08 -2.95 9.49
CA ILE A 374 -4.75 -3.56 9.31
C ILE A 374 -3.98 -3.57 10.63
N TRP A 375 -3.95 -2.44 11.35
CA TRP A 375 -3.28 -2.35 12.65
C TRP A 375 -3.87 -3.30 13.69
N THR A 376 -5.19 -3.34 13.80
CA THR A 376 -5.91 -4.24 14.73
C THR A 376 -5.60 -5.70 14.42
N TYR A 377 -5.58 -6.07 13.14
CA TYR A 377 -5.21 -7.42 12.69
C TYR A 377 -3.78 -7.79 13.12
N LEU A 378 -2.81 -6.89 12.91
CA LEU A 378 -1.41 -7.12 13.31
C LEU A 378 -1.27 -7.32 14.82
N LEU A 379 -2.00 -6.53 15.62
CA LEU A 379 -2.01 -6.67 17.07
C LEU A 379 -2.61 -8.01 17.51
N HIS A 380 -3.74 -8.41 16.91
CA HIS A 380 -4.40 -9.67 17.22
C HIS A 380 -3.51 -10.88 16.86
N GLU A 381 -2.90 -10.87 15.68
CA GLU A 381 -1.96 -11.91 15.24
C GLU A 381 -0.77 -12.07 16.21
N SER A 382 -0.26 -10.94 16.74
CA SER A 382 0.87 -10.95 17.68
C SER A 382 0.55 -11.46 19.09
N LYS A 383 -0.73 -11.46 19.48
CA LYS A 383 -1.19 -11.72 20.87
C LYS A 383 -0.43 -10.88 21.92
N GLY A 384 -0.03 -9.66 21.56
CA GLY A 384 0.70 -8.72 22.42
C GLY A 384 2.19 -9.03 22.65
N LYS A 385 2.71 -10.11 22.07
CA LYS A 385 4.10 -10.57 22.27
C LYS A 385 5.10 -9.88 21.35
N ASP A 386 4.63 -9.35 20.22
CA ASP A 386 5.50 -8.76 19.20
C ASP A 386 5.60 -7.24 19.35
N PHE A 387 6.75 -6.73 18.94
CA PHE A 387 6.98 -5.31 18.74
C PHE A 387 7.38 -5.08 17.29
N PHE A 388 6.53 -4.39 16.55
CA PHE A 388 6.74 -4.09 15.15
C PHE A 388 7.73 -2.93 14.99
N TYR A 389 8.71 -3.07 14.10
CA TYR A 389 9.72 -2.03 13.86
C TYR A 389 10.03 -1.89 12.36
N CYS A 390 10.48 -0.70 11.94
CA CYS A 390 10.81 -0.42 10.54
C CYS A 390 12.06 -1.21 10.09
N GLU A 391 12.07 -1.72 8.86
CA GLU A 391 13.25 -2.38 8.29
C GLU A 391 14.51 -1.50 8.23
N THR A 392 14.34 -0.17 8.22
CA THR A 392 15.45 0.78 8.22
C THR A 392 16.01 1.05 9.62
N SER A 393 15.43 0.47 10.67
CA SER A 393 15.94 0.59 12.05
C SER A 393 17.25 -0.15 12.22
N GLY A 394 18.11 0.37 13.11
CA GLY A 394 19.44 -0.17 13.36
C GLY A 394 19.43 -1.41 14.25
N ALA A 395 20.56 -2.13 14.29
CA ALA A 395 20.74 -3.27 15.20
C ALA A 395 20.54 -2.92 16.68
N GLN A 396 20.82 -1.66 17.05
CA GLN A 396 20.62 -1.15 18.40
C GLN A 396 19.13 -1.13 18.80
N ASP A 397 18.23 -0.79 17.87
CA ASP A 397 16.79 -0.78 18.14
C ASP A 397 16.27 -2.20 18.39
N VAL A 398 16.74 -3.17 17.61
CA VAL A 398 16.36 -4.59 17.79
C VAL A 398 16.83 -5.12 19.15
N LYS A 399 18.06 -4.75 19.56
CA LYS A 399 18.60 -5.08 20.88
C LYS A 399 17.77 -4.45 21.99
N MET A 400 17.44 -3.16 21.85
CA MET A 400 16.59 -2.41 22.76
C MET A 400 15.20 -3.05 22.93
N ILE A 401 14.56 -3.46 21.82
CA ILE A 401 13.26 -4.12 21.85
C ILE A 401 13.30 -5.43 22.64
N ARG A 402 14.32 -6.25 22.39
CA ARG A 402 14.43 -7.57 23.03
C ARG A 402 14.84 -7.48 24.50
N GLU A 403 15.85 -6.68 24.80
CA GLU A 403 16.49 -6.65 26.12
C GLU A 403 15.84 -5.66 27.08
N ILE A 404 15.29 -4.56 26.58
CA ILE A 404 14.74 -3.48 27.41
C ILE A 404 13.21 -3.48 27.41
N ILE A 405 12.58 -3.52 26.22
CA ILE A 405 11.10 -3.53 26.10
C ILE A 405 10.53 -4.92 26.43
N GLY A 406 11.31 -5.99 26.23
CA GLY A 406 10.91 -7.36 26.57
C GLY A 406 9.92 -7.99 25.60
N LYS A 407 9.88 -7.52 24.35
CA LYS A 407 9.02 -8.07 23.28
C LYS A 407 9.82 -8.71 22.15
N ARG A 408 9.18 -9.55 21.34
CA ARG A 408 9.79 -10.14 20.15
C ARG A 408 9.83 -9.11 19.02
N PRO A 409 11.02 -8.73 18.51
CA PRO A 409 11.10 -7.77 17.41
C PRO A 409 10.59 -8.40 16.11
N VAL A 410 9.64 -7.75 15.45
CA VAL A 410 9.09 -8.14 14.13
C VAL A 410 9.31 -7.02 13.14
N ARG A 411 10.06 -7.32 12.08
CA ARG A 411 10.44 -6.35 11.04
C ARG A 411 9.27 -6.09 10.10
N LEU A 412 8.98 -4.82 9.83
CA LEU A 412 8.02 -4.37 8.81
C LEU A 412 8.74 -3.66 7.65
N PRO A 413 8.29 -3.86 6.39
CA PRO A 413 8.77 -3.07 5.26
C PRO A 413 8.51 -1.57 5.46
N ARG A 414 9.34 -0.71 4.85
CA ARG A 414 9.26 0.74 4.99
C ARG A 414 7.89 1.31 4.58
N GLU A 415 7.30 0.78 3.51
CA GLU A 415 5.98 1.22 3.03
C GLU A 415 4.88 0.93 4.05
N LEU A 416 4.84 -0.29 4.60
CA LEU A 416 3.88 -0.67 5.64
C LEU A 416 4.12 0.11 6.95
N TRP A 417 5.38 0.35 7.31
CA TRP A 417 5.70 1.21 8.46
C TRP A 417 5.18 2.64 8.28
N ARG A 418 5.39 3.26 7.10
CA ARG A 418 4.89 4.61 6.80
C ARG A 418 3.36 4.65 6.86
N LEU A 419 2.71 3.67 6.24
CA LEU A 419 1.27 3.51 6.23
C LEU A 419 0.70 3.47 7.65
N LEU A 420 1.29 2.69 8.56
CA LEU A 420 0.82 2.61 9.94
C LEU A 420 1.14 3.90 10.72
N ARG A 421 2.29 4.53 10.47
CA ARG A 421 2.71 5.76 11.17
C ARG A 421 1.81 6.96 10.90
N SER A 422 1.05 6.98 9.81
CA SER A 422 0.19 8.12 9.47
C SER A 422 -0.99 8.29 10.42
N THR A 423 -1.55 7.18 10.93
CA THR A 423 -2.85 7.19 11.61
C THR A 423 -2.93 6.31 12.86
N THR A 424 -1.96 5.42 13.09
CA THR A 424 -1.99 4.45 14.19
C THR A 424 -1.05 4.86 15.33
N PRO A 425 -1.24 4.33 16.56
CA PRO A 425 -0.35 4.63 17.69
C PRO A 425 0.98 3.83 17.64
N ILE A 426 1.40 3.32 16.48
CA ILE A 426 2.65 2.58 16.35
C ILE A 426 3.85 3.47 16.71
N ARG A 427 4.76 2.96 17.55
CA ARG A 427 5.92 3.68 18.09
C ARG A 427 7.23 3.04 17.67
N SER A 428 8.26 3.86 17.49
CA SER A 428 9.64 3.37 17.46
C SER A 428 10.07 2.84 18.83
N ALA A 429 11.17 2.08 18.89
CA ALA A 429 11.69 1.56 20.15
C ALA A 429 12.01 2.68 21.16
N ALA A 430 12.59 3.79 20.69
CA ALA A 430 12.91 4.95 21.53
C ALA A 430 11.65 5.67 22.04
N GLU A 431 10.62 5.81 21.20
CA GLU A 431 9.33 6.40 21.59
C GLU A 431 8.61 5.51 22.62
N GLU A 432 8.61 4.19 22.44
CA GLU A 432 8.00 3.25 23.40
C GLU A 432 8.72 3.29 24.75
N LEU A 433 10.06 3.28 24.76
CA LEU A 433 10.82 3.42 26.00
C LEU A 433 10.52 4.73 26.72
N SER A 434 10.46 5.83 25.97
CA SER A 434 10.13 7.14 26.52
C SER A 434 8.75 7.12 27.19
N MET A 435 7.77 6.49 26.56
CA MET A 435 6.42 6.35 27.13
C MET A 435 6.39 5.44 28.37
N ILE A 436 7.03 4.27 28.35
CA ILE A 436 7.11 3.37 29.51
C ILE A 436 7.68 4.12 30.72
N PHE A 437 8.75 4.89 30.50
CA PHE A 437 9.38 5.66 31.56
C PHE A 437 8.56 6.88 32.00
N GLN A 438 7.86 7.55 31.09
CA GLN A 438 6.94 8.63 31.43
C GLN A 438 5.84 8.14 32.40
N ASN A 439 5.35 6.92 32.21
CA ASN A 439 4.30 6.34 33.04
C ASN A 439 4.80 5.59 34.28
N ALA A 440 6.11 5.44 34.47
CA ALA A 440 6.68 4.77 35.64
C ALA A 440 6.37 5.52 36.96
N GLU A 441 5.97 4.77 37.99
CA GLU A 441 5.59 5.28 39.31
C GLU A 441 6.79 5.95 40.00
N VAL A 442 6.61 7.21 40.37
CA VAL A 442 7.59 7.94 41.18
C VAL A 442 7.62 7.37 42.59
N CYS A 443 8.81 7.08 43.10
CA CYS A 443 8.98 6.54 44.44
C CYS A 443 9.98 7.35 45.25
N SER A 444 9.85 7.30 46.57
CA SER A 444 10.89 7.79 47.46
C SER A 444 12.17 6.94 47.33
N PRO A 445 13.35 7.59 47.27
CA PRO A 445 14.62 6.89 47.34
C PRO A 445 14.78 6.19 48.71
N PRO A 446 15.53 5.07 48.80
CA PRO A 446 15.88 4.47 50.09
C PRO A 446 16.56 5.49 51.00
N ASP A 447 16.27 5.46 52.30
CA ASP A 447 16.93 6.32 53.29
C ASP A 447 18.17 5.65 53.89
N THR A 448 19.04 5.16 53.01
CA THR A 448 20.34 4.60 53.38
C THR A 448 21.44 5.62 53.15
N THR A 449 22.53 5.49 53.89
CA THR A 449 23.74 6.30 53.73
C THR A 449 24.26 6.19 52.29
N PHE A 450 24.33 4.98 51.73
CA PHE A 450 24.67 4.75 50.32
C PHE A 450 23.80 5.57 49.35
N SER A 451 22.48 5.46 49.47
CA SER A 451 21.52 6.15 48.62
C SER A 451 21.70 7.68 48.70
N ARG A 452 21.83 8.23 49.92
CA ARG A 452 22.08 9.66 50.13
C ARG A 452 23.37 10.11 49.47
N THR A 453 24.46 9.36 49.62
CA THR A 453 25.78 9.74 49.07
C THR A 453 25.82 9.63 47.55
N VAL A 454 25.28 8.56 46.95
CA VAL A 454 25.16 8.42 45.48
C VAL A 454 24.35 9.55 44.88
N ARG A 455 23.20 9.90 45.51
CA ARG A 455 22.37 11.04 45.09
C ARG A 455 23.12 12.36 45.13
N LYS A 456 23.84 12.63 46.23
CA LYS A 456 24.63 13.85 46.41
C LYS A 456 25.74 13.93 45.37
N ALA A 457 26.48 12.84 45.17
CA ALA A 457 27.55 12.77 44.18
C ALA A 457 27.04 12.97 42.75
N LEU A 458 25.92 12.34 42.36
CA LEU A 458 25.32 12.55 41.04
C LEU A 458 24.88 14.00 40.83
N ARG A 459 24.23 14.63 41.84
CA ARG A 459 23.86 16.05 41.78
C ARG A 459 25.09 16.95 41.66
N ALA A 460 26.15 16.67 42.40
CA ALA A 460 27.42 17.39 42.27
C ALA A 460 28.02 17.23 40.86
N CYS A 461 27.95 16.03 40.28
CA CYS A 461 28.36 15.81 38.89
C CYS A 461 27.55 16.66 37.91
N PHE A 462 26.23 16.76 38.08
CA PHE A 462 25.38 17.61 37.24
C PHE A 462 25.67 19.10 37.45
N ALA A 463 25.97 19.52 38.69
CA ALA A 463 26.36 20.90 38.99
C ALA A 463 27.65 21.32 38.26
N LEU A 464 28.59 20.38 38.05
CA LEU A 464 29.81 20.60 37.28
C LEU A 464 29.57 20.70 35.76
N LEU A 465 28.40 20.27 35.28
CA LEU A 465 28.01 20.26 33.88
C LEU A 465 26.97 21.35 33.64
N HIS A 466 27.38 22.49 33.10
CA HIS A 466 26.50 23.66 32.93
C HIS A 466 25.16 23.33 32.23
N SER A 467 25.17 22.43 31.25
CA SER A 467 23.99 21.97 30.52
C SER A 467 23.06 21.02 31.29
N MET A 468 23.44 20.58 32.50
CA MET A 468 22.67 19.65 33.35
C MET A 468 22.33 20.22 34.74
N GLN A 469 22.72 21.47 35.04
CA GLN A 469 22.52 22.10 36.36
C GLN A 469 21.05 22.15 36.78
N GLU A 470 20.16 22.45 35.85
CA GLU A 470 18.71 22.60 36.07
C GLU A 470 17.92 21.28 35.94
N ILE A 471 18.62 20.13 35.82
CA ILE A 471 17.95 18.84 35.65
C ILE A 471 17.49 18.31 37.01
N ARG A 472 16.18 18.15 37.16
CA ARG A 472 15.57 17.54 38.33
C ARG A 472 15.66 16.01 38.24
N VAL A 473 16.39 15.38 39.16
CA VAL A 473 16.43 13.91 39.26
C VAL A 473 15.25 13.39 40.06
N VAL A 474 14.48 12.47 39.47
CA VAL A 474 13.34 11.79 40.09
C VAL A 474 13.59 10.28 40.04
N TYR A 475 13.24 9.58 41.13
CA TYR A 475 13.43 8.14 41.22
C TYR A 475 12.13 7.41 40.96
N VAL A 476 12.20 6.33 40.17
CA VAL A 476 11.03 5.54 39.79
C VAL A 476 11.19 4.07 40.15
N LYS A 477 10.08 3.42 40.48
CA LYS A 477 9.98 1.96 40.42
C LYS A 477 9.72 1.60 38.96
N GLY A 478 10.64 0.90 38.31
CA GLY A 478 10.37 0.34 37.00
C GLY A 478 9.28 -0.73 37.11
N PHE A 479 8.42 -0.83 36.09
CA PHE A 479 7.86 -2.13 35.70
C PHE A 479 9.01 -3.05 35.22
N ASP A 480 8.76 -4.30 34.81
CA ASP A 480 9.76 -5.27 34.28
C ASP A 480 10.70 -4.74 33.16
N SER A 481 10.52 -3.49 32.69
CA SER A 481 11.46 -2.78 31.84
C SER A 481 12.86 -2.71 32.45
N ARG A 482 13.88 -3.05 31.65
CA ARG A 482 15.29 -3.01 32.10
C ARG A 482 15.93 -1.62 32.01
N ALA A 483 15.23 -0.58 31.55
CA ALA A 483 15.86 0.72 31.34
C ALA A 483 16.32 1.35 32.67
N ASP A 484 17.41 2.10 32.59
CA ASP A 484 18.11 2.64 33.75
C ASP A 484 17.78 4.10 34.01
N VAL A 485 17.80 4.91 32.95
CA VAL A 485 17.65 6.36 32.99
C VAL A 485 16.90 6.84 31.75
N VAL A 486 15.95 7.76 31.91
CA VAL A 486 15.29 8.46 30.81
C VAL A 486 15.11 9.95 31.14
N TYR A 487 15.55 10.81 30.23
CA TYR A 487 15.39 12.25 30.31
C TYR A 487 14.11 12.73 29.63
N ASN A 488 13.34 13.55 30.33
CA ASN A 488 12.19 14.28 29.79
C ASN A 488 12.57 15.76 29.62
N PRO A 489 12.80 16.24 28.38
CA PRO A 489 13.20 17.62 28.14
C PRO A 489 12.10 18.64 28.45
N GLN A 490 10.81 18.28 28.28
CA GLN A 490 9.70 19.20 28.56
C GLN A 490 9.59 19.55 30.05
N GLN A 491 9.97 18.62 30.93
CA GLN A 491 9.91 18.79 32.39
C GLN A 491 11.28 19.02 33.03
N SER A 492 12.36 19.12 32.23
CA SER A 492 13.76 19.12 32.70
C SER A 492 14.00 18.04 33.77
N THR A 493 13.41 16.85 33.57
CA THR A 493 13.37 15.81 34.60
C THR A 493 14.06 14.54 34.11
N LEU A 494 15.03 14.06 34.88
CA LEU A 494 15.71 12.80 34.66
C LEU A 494 15.14 11.74 35.59
N LYS A 495 14.44 10.75 35.01
CA LYS A 495 13.94 9.61 35.76
C LYS A 495 15.04 8.55 35.85
N VAL A 496 15.40 8.17 37.08
CA VAL A 496 16.40 7.14 37.39
C VAL A 496 15.72 5.97 38.09
N HIS A 497 15.99 4.75 37.66
CA HIS A 497 15.43 3.58 38.31
C HIS A 497 15.98 3.45 39.74
N ARG A 498 15.10 3.22 40.73
CA ARG A 498 15.45 3.12 42.16
C ARG A 498 16.56 2.10 42.49
N ARG A 499 16.79 1.09 41.64
CA ARG A 499 17.81 0.04 41.84
C ARG A 499 19.21 0.60 41.96
N TRP A 500 19.49 1.75 41.32
CA TRP A 500 20.77 2.45 41.40
C TRP A 500 21.10 3.00 42.80
N LEU A 501 20.10 3.04 43.70
CA LEU A 501 20.24 3.48 45.08
C LEU A 501 20.25 2.33 46.08
N ASP A 502 20.12 1.09 45.61
CA ASP A 502 20.16 -0.12 46.41
C ASP A 502 21.51 -0.80 46.23
N PHE A 503 22.29 -0.89 47.30
CA PHE A 503 23.65 -1.41 47.26
C PHE A 503 23.67 -2.89 46.83
N ASP A 504 22.88 -3.75 47.49
CA ASP A 504 22.90 -5.18 47.19
C ASP A 504 22.31 -5.44 45.79
N GLY A 505 21.25 -4.72 45.43
CA GLY A 505 20.58 -4.85 44.15
C GLY A 505 21.47 -4.48 42.95
N ILE A 506 22.26 -3.41 43.05
CA ILE A 506 23.09 -2.95 41.92
C ILE A 506 24.38 -3.76 41.76
N HIS A 507 25.00 -4.19 42.86
CA HIS A 507 26.27 -4.92 42.84
C HIS A 507 26.14 -6.39 42.42
N GLN A 508 24.92 -6.93 42.36
CA GLN A 508 24.65 -8.21 41.68
C GLN A 508 24.92 -8.15 40.17
N ARG A 509 24.85 -6.95 39.56
CA ARG A 509 25.00 -6.75 38.10
C ARG A 509 26.29 -6.03 37.72
N THR A 510 26.74 -5.11 38.57
CA THR A 510 27.97 -4.34 38.35
C THR A 510 28.97 -4.64 39.48
N PRO A 511 29.94 -5.54 39.27
CA PRO A 511 30.92 -5.86 40.30
C PRO A 511 31.85 -4.68 40.55
N CYS A 512 32.07 -4.35 41.82
CA CYS A 512 33.00 -3.30 42.21
C CYS A 512 34.45 -3.79 42.07
N ARG A 513 35.37 -2.88 41.71
CA ARG A 513 36.75 -3.26 41.37
C ARG A 513 37.61 -3.71 42.55
N ASN A 514 37.22 -3.47 43.81
CA ASN A 514 38.10 -3.71 44.97
C ASN A 514 37.43 -3.77 46.36
N TRP A 515 36.09 -3.94 46.49
CA TRP A 515 35.52 -4.16 47.82
C TRP A 515 35.64 -5.65 48.17
N VAL A 516 36.82 -6.02 48.67
CA VAL A 516 36.99 -7.26 49.41
C VAL A 516 36.22 -7.07 50.71
N LEU A 517 35.18 -7.89 50.94
CA LEU A 517 34.76 -8.23 52.30
C LEU A 517 36.02 -8.76 53.00
N ARG A 518 36.81 -7.87 53.62
CA ARG A 518 37.74 -8.33 54.65
C ARG A 518 36.83 -8.88 55.72
N ASP A 519 37.02 -10.16 56.04
CA ASP A 519 36.38 -10.90 57.12
C ASP A 519 36.43 -10.10 58.43
N ALA A 520 35.55 -9.12 58.58
CA ALA A 520 35.25 -8.51 59.85
C ALA A 520 34.24 -9.44 60.48
N LYS A 521 34.75 -10.28 61.39
CA LYS A 521 33.91 -10.91 62.41
C LYS A 521 32.85 -9.91 62.87
N LYS A 522 31.60 -10.35 62.84
CA LYS A 522 30.41 -9.66 63.37
C LYS A 522 30.55 -9.41 64.87
N GLU A 523 31.45 -8.52 65.27
CA GLU A 523 31.52 -8.00 66.62
C GLU A 523 31.25 -6.51 66.53
N SER A 524 29.99 -6.16 66.79
CA SER A 524 29.40 -4.84 66.97
C SER A 524 29.33 -3.89 65.76
N GLY A 525 28.24 -4.00 64.98
CA GLY A 525 27.75 -2.94 64.09
C GLY A 525 27.37 -3.45 62.70
N GLU A 526 26.14 -3.20 62.26
CA GLU A 526 25.74 -3.38 60.87
C GLU A 526 26.59 -2.46 59.98
N TYR A 527 27.40 -3.04 59.10
CA TYR A 527 28.21 -2.27 58.17
C TYR A 527 27.30 -1.71 57.07
N GLU A 528 26.95 -0.42 57.16
CA GLU A 528 26.19 0.25 56.11
C GLU A 528 27.16 0.77 55.02
N PRO A 529 27.02 0.35 53.75
CA PRO A 529 27.89 0.80 52.67
C PRO A 529 27.75 2.32 52.49
N PHE A 530 28.87 3.02 52.30
CA PHE A 530 28.90 4.49 52.24
C PHE A 530 28.84 5.02 50.80
N PHE A 531 29.76 4.60 49.93
CA PHE A 531 29.86 5.15 48.57
C PHE A 531 30.58 4.22 47.58
N CYS A 532 30.18 4.28 46.31
CA CYS A 532 30.85 3.60 45.20
C CYS A 532 30.99 4.54 44.00
N GLY A 533 32.20 5.00 43.71
CA GLY A 533 32.47 5.91 42.60
C GLY A 533 32.01 5.35 41.24
N HIS A 534 32.23 4.05 40.99
CA HIS A 534 31.87 3.43 39.72
C HIS A 534 30.36 3.45 39.41
N ILE A 535 29.50 3.37 40.43
CA ILE A 535 28.04 3.48 40.29
C ILE A 535 27.65 4.88 39.82
N VAL A 536 28.25 5.92 40.41
CA VAL A 536 28.02 7.31 39.99
C VAL A 536 28.55 7.55 38.58
N GLU A 537 29.72 7.01 38.24
CA GLU A 537 30.29 7.11 36.89
C GLU A 537 29.36 6.50 35.83
N GLU A 538 28.87 5.28 36.06
CA GLU A 538 28.01 4.59 35.12
C GLU A 538 26.66 5.30 34.99
N LEU A 539 26.07 5.69 36.12
CA LEU A 539 24.82 6.45 36.15
C LEU A 539 24.94 7.80 35.44
N LEU A 540 26.06 8.51 35.63
CA LEU A 540 26.35 9.75 34.92
C LEU A 540 26.49 9.52 33.41
N SER A 541 27.20 8.46 33.01
CA SER A 541 27.35 8.11 31.59
C SER A 541 25.99 7.86 30.92
N LEU A 542 25.10 7.11 31.60
CA LEU A 542 23.74 6.86 31.14
C LEU A 542 22.90 8.15 31.09
N SER A 543 23.09 9.02 32.08
CA SER A 543 22.41 10.32 32.15
C SER A 543 22.82 11.24 31.01
N ILE A 544 24.12 11.38 30.74
CA ILE A 544 24.65 12.16 29.62
C ILE A 544 24.13 11.59 28.30
N SER A 545 24.20 10.27 28.11
CA SER A 545 23.68 9.62 26.91
C SER A 545 22.18 9.87 26.72
N SER A 546 21.40 9.88 27.80
CA SER A 546 19.96 10.15 27.74
C SER A 546 19.64 11.61 27.45
N VAL A 547 20.38 12.56 28.02
CA VAL A 547 20.18 14.01 27.84
C VAL A 547 20.67 14.49 26.48
N PHE A 548 21.81 13.97 26.02
CA PHE A 548 22.48 14.42 24.80
C PHE A 548 22.34 13.45 23.61
N GLY A 549 21.61 12.35 23.75
CA GLY A 549 21.52 11.29 22.74
C GLY A 549 21.01 11.72 21.35
N GLY A 550 20.37 12.89 21.24
CA GLY A 550 19.96 13.51 19.97
C GLY A 550 20.75 14.77 19.57
N SER A 551 21.78 15.17 20.33
CA SER A 551 22.53 16.41 20.19
C SER A 551 23.87 16.22 19.46
N GLN A 552 24.31 17.22 18.68
CA GLN A 552 25.65 17.28 18.06
C GLN A 552 26.78 17.55 19.08
N THR A 553 26.59 17.22 20.35
CA THR A 553 27.64 17.40 21.36
C THR A 553 28.84 16.52 20.99
N PRO A 554 30.04 17.10 20.78
CA PRO A 554 31.20 16.33 20.37
C PRO A 554 31.52 15.28 21.43
N ARG A 555 31.67 14.00 21.04
CA ARG A 555 32.12 12.91 21.93
C ARG A 555 33.39 13.27 22.72
N THR A 556 34.23 14.14 22.16
CA THR A 556 35.43 14.67 22.81
C THR A 556 35.14 15.48 24.07
N THR A 557 34.04 16.24 24.08
CA THR A 557 33.60 17.05 25.22
C THR A 557 33.05 16.15 26.34
N GLU A 558 32.21 15.17 25.99
CA GLU A 558 31.73 14.15 26.94
C GLU A 558 32.90 13.38 27.60
N MET A 559 33.87 12.94 26.80
CA MET A 559 35.08 12.29 27.32
C MET A 559 35.88 13.18 28.27
N ARG A 560 35.94 14.50 28.02
CA ARG A 560 36.65 15.45 28.89
C ARG A 560 35.95 15.59 30.23
N TYR A 561 34.63 15.73 30.23
CA TYR A 561 33.81 15.76 31.45
C TYR A 561 33.95 14.48 32.25
N MET A 562 33.77 13.32 31.61
CA MET A 562 33.89 12.03 32.27
C MET A 562 35.29 11.83 32.86
N ARG A 563 36.36 12.24 32.16
CA ARG A 563 37.73 12.14 32.68
C ARG A 563 37.95 13.04 33.91
N HIS A 564 37.40 14.25 33.89
CA HIS A 564 37.50 15.17 35.03
C HIS A 564 36.73 14.66 36.25
N ILE A 565 35.47 14.25 36.05
CA ILE A 565 34.62 13.73 37.12
C ILE A 565 35.19 12.44 37.70
N ARG A 566 35.66 11.51 36.86
CA ARG A 566 36.36 10.30 37.32
C ARG A 566 37.53 10.60 38.27
N ARG A 567 38.30 11.66 38.00
CA ARG A 567 39.39 12.07 38.91
C ARG A 567 38.82 12.55 40.24
N LEU A 568 37.78 13.38 40.23
CA LEU A 568 37.15 13.89 41.44
C LEU A 568 36.52 12.78 42.29
N LEU A 569 35.84 11.81 41.66
CA LEU A 569 35.21 10.69 42.36
C LEU A 569 36.21 9.77 43.07
N ARG A 570 37.48 9.72 42.63
CA ARG A 570 38.52 8.94 43.32
C ARG A 570 38.95 9.54 44.66
N TYR A 571 38.81 10.86 44.82
CA TYR A 571 39.10 11.56 46.07
C TYR A 571 37.92 11.51 47.05
N MET A 572 36.76 10.98 46.64
CA MET A 572 35.62 10.82 47.55
C MET A 572 35.90 9.70 48.55
N PRO A 573 35.51 9.86 49.82
CA PRO A 573 35.55 8.78 50.79
C PRO A 573 34.61 7.65 50.36
N HIS A 574 35.11 6.42 50.37
CA HIS A 574 34.36 5.20 50.04
C HIS A 574 33.84 4.50 51.31
N GLN A 575 34.41 4.84 52.47
CA GLN A 575 33.98 4.39 53.78
C GLN A 575 34.20 5.53 54.79
N ILE A 576 33.26 5.72 55.71
CA ILE A 576 33.41 6.62 56.87
C ILE A 576 32.95 5.85 58.11
N THR A 577 33.77 5.83 59.15
CA THR A 577 33.47 5.20 60.44
C THR A 577 33.55 6.23 61.55
N LEU A 578 32.45 6.38 62.29
CA LEU A 578 32.37 7.30 63.44
C LEU A 578 32.59 6.49 64.72
N THR A 579 33.52 6.93 65.57
CA THR A 579 33.79 6.31 66.87
C THR A 579 33.74 7.37 67.98
N PRO A 580 33.02 7.14 69.09
CA PRO A 580 33.05 8.05 70.24
C PRO A 580 34.47 8.11 70.82
N SER A 581 35.00 9.32 71.06
CA SER A 581 36.30 9.50 71.72
C SER A 581 36.19 10.48 72.90
N LYS A 582 37.16 10.44 73.82
CA LYS A 582 37.18 11.36 74.97
C LYS A 582 37.43 12.79 74.47
N GLY A 583 36.36 13.58 74.39
CA GLY A 583 36.40 14.97 73.92
C GLY A 583 35.72 15.21 72.56
N GLY A 584 35.15 14.20 71.91
CA GLY A 584 34.41 14.41 70.67
C GLY A 584 34.13 13.14 69.86
N LEU A 585 33.84 13.35 68.59
CA LEU A 585 33.66 12.28 67.61
C LEU A 585 35.00 12.07 66.88
N ALA A 586 35.59 10.89 66.98
CA ALA A 586 36.70 10.51 66.13
C ALA A 586 36.13 9.88 64.86
N VAL A 587 36.50 10.37 63.69
CA VAL A 587 36.13 9.67 62.46
C VAL A 587 37.32 9.36 61.59
N ALA A 588 37.21 8.18 61.01
CA ALA A 588 38.13 7.67 60.03
C ALA A 588 37.37 7.48 58.72
N TRP A 589 38.06 7.72 57.61
CA TRP A 589 37.55 7.44 56.28
C TRP A 589 38.62 6.74 55.46
N GLU A 590 38.16 6.00 54.47
CA GLU A 590 39.02 5.40 53.45
C GLU A 590 38.66 6.01 52.09
N ASP A 591 39.67 6.36 51.30
CA ASP A 591 39.54 6.77 49.91
C ASP A 591 40.57 6.04 49.04
N ASN A 592 40.48 6.21 47.72
CA ASN A 592 41.31 5.43 46.79
C ASN A 592 42.72 6.00 46.56
N GLU A 593 42.97 7.29 46.79
CA GLU A 593 44.18 7.99 46.32
C GLU A 593 45.03 8.51 47.48
N THR A 594 44.41 9.03 48.53
CA THR A 594 45.07 9.51 49.75
C THR A 594 45.68 8.35 50.55
N GLU A 595 45.05 7.17 50.51
CA GLU A 595 45.59 5.94 51.10
C GLU A 595 46.87 5.45 50.40
N LEU A 596 46.96 5.60 49.07
CA LEU A 596 48.19 5.28 48.33
C LEU A 596 49.32 6.22 48.73
N PHE A 597 49.02 7.53 48.88
CA PHE A 597 49.98 8.53 49.36
C PHE A 597 50.40 8.28 50.81
N ARG A 598 49.47 7.87 51.70
CA ARG A 598 49.76 7.52 53.10
C ARG A 598 50.64 6.26 53.20
N LYS A 599 50.39 5.23 52.37
CA LYS A 599 51.12 3.96 52.38
C LYS A 599 52.53 4.03 51.77
N HIS A 600 52.77 4.97 50.86
CA HIS A 600 54.05 5.11 50.14
C HIS A 600 54.80 6.42 50.46
N GLY A 601 54.18 7.33 51.20
CA GLY A 601 54.80 8.57 51.66
C GLY A 601 55.70 8.34 52.86
N LEU A 602 56.76 9.15 52.97
CA LEU A 602 57.60 9.23 54.17
C LEU A 602 56.73 9.58 55.39
N ASP A 603 57.02 8.96 56.54
CA ASP A 603 56.34 9.23 57.81
C ASP A 603 56.17 10.74 58.04
N GLY A 604 54.92 11.18 58.24
CA GLY A 604 54.62 12.58 58.60
C GLY A 604 53.92 13.44 57.55
N ALA A 605 53.18 12.86 56.60
CA ALA A 605 52.32 13.65 55.72
C ALA A 605 51.28 14.46 56.55
N ALA A 606 51.41 15.79 56.52
CA ALA A 606 50.47 16.70 57.16
C ALA A 606 49.23 16.85 56.27
N TYR A 607 48.06 16.45 56.79
CA TYR A 607 46.78 16.65 56.12
C TYR A 607 46.03 17.80 56.75
N HIS A 608 45.41 18.62 55.92
CA HIS A 608 44.44 19.61 56.34
C HIS A 608 43.07 19.15 55.86
N VAL A 609 42.13 19.00 56.78
CA VAL A 609 40.77 18.59 56.44
C VAL A 609 39.80 19.63 56.94
N ILE A 610 38.82 19.89 56.07
CA ILE A 610 37.84 20.95 56.21
C ILE A 610 36.48 20.28 56.27
N LEU A 611 35.77 20.55 57.37
CA LEU A 611 34.39 20.16 57.55
C LEU A 611 33.46 21.23 57.01
N HIS A 612 32.47 20.78 56.26
CA HIS A 612 31.38 21.59 55.76
C HIS A 612 30.06 21.11 56.35
N GLU A 613 29.13 22.03 56.60
CA GLU A 613 27.75 21.67 56.93
C GLU A 613 27.06 20.96 55.75
N GLU A 614 26.02 20.18 56.06
CA GLU A 614 25.25 19.47 55.04
C GLU A 614 24.64 20.40 53.97
N SER A 615 24.39 21.67 54.32
CA SER A 615 23.87 22.74 53.47
C SER A 615 24.94 23.48 52.65
N CYS A 616 26.21 23.10 52.70
CA CYS A 616 27.27 23.77 51.96
C CYS A 616 27.09 23.60 50.43
N ILE A 617 26.74 24.69 49.74
CA ILE A 617 26.34 24.66 48.32
C ILE A 617 27.39 25.29 47.37
N GLY A 618 28.47 25.94 47.84
CA GLY A 618 29.47 26.39 46.87
C GLY A 618 30.60 27.34 47.27
N MET A 619 30.98 27.49 48.54
CA MET A 619 32.03 28.44 48.91
C MET A 619 33.10 27.81 49.81
N LYS A 620 34.36 28.01 49.43
CA LYS A 620 35.58 27.66 50.20
C LYS A 620 35.70 28.41 51.55
N GLN A 621 34.72 29.25 51.89
CA GLN A 621 34.75 30.25 52.97
C GLN A 621 33.77 29.96 54.11
N GLU A 622 32.91 28.95 53.99
CA GLU A 622 32.06 28.46 55.10
C GLU A 622 32.81 27.31 55.81
N LEU A 623 33.83 27.68 56.57
CA LEU A 623 34.64 26.77 57.38
C LEU A 623 34.04 26.68 58.79
N LEU A 624 33.67 25.47 59.23
CA LEU A 624 33.16 25.25 60.59
C LEU A 624 34.20 25.46 61.69
N ASN A 625 35.50 25.30 61.38
CA ASN A 625 36.58 25.59 62.31
C ASN A 625 37.94 25.70 61.61
N SER A 626 38.76 26.65 62.04
CA SER A 626 40.20 26.67 61.76
C SER A 626 40.89 27.16 63.04
N ASP A 627 41.58 26.27 63.77
CA ASP A 627 42.29 26.68 64.99
C ASP A 627 43.77 26.96 64.68
N PRO A 628 44.26 28.20 64.85
CA PRO A 628 45.64 28.58 64.60
C PRO A 628 46.50 28.26 65.82
N GLY A 629 46.95 27.01 65.93
CA GLY A 629 48.08 26.69 66.80
C GLY A 629 47.81 25.59 67.80
N LYS A 630 47.75 24.36 67.30
CA LYS A 630 48.45 23.20 67.86
C LYS A 630 48.23 22.02 66.94
N THR A 631 49.33 21.41 66.53
CA THR A 631 49.39 20.17 65.75
C THR A 631 48.79 19.04 66.58
N LEU A 632 47.46 18.89 66.57
CA LEU A 632 46.76 17.68 66.99
C LEU A 632 45.57 17.50 66.04
N SER A 633 45.93 16.82 64.95
CA SER A 633 45.11 16.46 63.81
C SER A 633 43.99 15.52 64.25
N ILE A 634 42.77 16.04 64.37
CA ILE A 634 41.57 15.23 64.44
C ILE A 634 40.69 15.71 63.30
N VAL A 635 40.45 14.80 62.37
CA VAL A 635 39.71 15.03 61.16
C VAL A 635 38.39 14.28 61.24
N VAL A 636 37.33 14.94 60.84
CA VAL A 636 36.14 14.34 60.21
C VAL A 636 35.85 15.11 58.96
#